data_AF-A0A330M358-F1
#
_entry.id   AF-A0A330M358-F1
#
_cell.length_a   1.000
_cell.length_b   1.000
_cell.length_c   1.000
_cell.angle_alpha   90.00
_cell.angle_beta   90.00
_cell.angle_gamma   90.00
#
_symmetry.space_group_name_H-M   'P 1'
#
loop_
_entity.id
_entity.type
_entity.pdbx_description
1 polymer ?
#
loop_
_entity_poly.entity_id
_entity_poly.type
_entity_poly.pdbx_seq_one_letter_code
_entity_poly.pdbx_strand_id
1 'polypeptide(L)'
;MFKKIKTITDMAVFKSFDWDRTVREPNNRIAEFKSVNIIYGRNYSGKTTLSRVFRACETGIISNKYSNPSFSIGLDDGSEFKSDNIPFLDSKIRVFNEDFVRDNLSFIVNPDESISSFAILGDDNNRIEKEIELKELELGSNEENTGLNAVKKQETLNYFKAKGAVTNAANSLEAKIKDKANKKGTGIKHNKVFGEATYNAVKLNKDIQLVIQSSYVQFPESKIHETVTLLKEDTKPPISPANSLSLSLNYINLQIKIKETIERKISIANPIKELVENNILENWVRSGRAQHEDKRQTCGFCGSLLSPDLYKILDEHFNKESEELRNNLEILISSIDDEIKKTPTFLNIDNSSFYSTYRTKLDDIKEQFRINTLQYVVNLKSDRKILKKRLSDIFKPIEFVQKQDVSSRIEAVLLELQETIDLSNEFTKSLSSNKLKAKESLRLNEVYMFLQNIKYQDELKKIAGLKVIESDCGEKNIDAQRDVKKIEDEIKALKSELKDETKGADRVNEYLNDFFGHKEISLSSVESLDGYRFEVIRHGIKAHHLSEGECSLVAFCYFMAKLEDINTKGEKPIIYIDDPISSLDNNHIFFVFSLINSEIVDSGAFSQLFISTHNLDFLKYLKRLLPKDRYGNNLERRYFIIERNEQESNIRLMPNYLKSYVTEFNYLFHQVFKCANAPDIAASDEHDCYYNYANSARKFLEAFLYFKYPNANEKDNTKLARFFGGDVRSKILIERITNEYSHLAGVFERSITPVEIPEMKTSAQFILNKINEKDPEQYNALLESIGNPEVNF
;
A
#
# COMPACT_ATOMS: atom_id res chain seq x y z
N MET A 1 20.75 -24.76 34.44
CA MET A 1 20.89 -23.77 35.52
C MET A 1 22.31 -23.27 35.53
N PHE A 2 22.66 -22.31 36.40
CA PHE A 2 24.04 -21.92 36.59
C PHE A 2 24.76 -22.95 37.46
N LYS A 3 25.88 -23.45 36.96
CA LYS A 3 26.71 -24.46 37.64
C LYS A 3 27.74 -23.81 38.56
N LYS A 4 28.40 -22.76 38.09
CA LYS A 4 29.42 -21.97 38.83
C LYS A 4 29.73 -20.67 38.10
N ILE A 5 30.24 -19.65 38.79
CA ILE A 5 30.79 -18.46 38.13
C ILE A 5 32.26 -18.73 37.84
N LYS A 6 32.66 -19.09 36.61
CA LYS A 6 34.06 -19.40 36.28
C LYS A 6 35.01 -18.26 36.68
N THR A 7 34.73 -17.04 36.22
CA THR A 7 35.57 -15.87 36.49
C THR A 7 34.76 -14.59 36.69
N ILE A 8 35.28 -13.66 37.49
CA ILE A 8 34.82 -12.26 37.56
C ILE A 8 36.07 -11.36 37.56
N THR A 9 36.17 -10.46 36.58
CA THR A 9 37.31 -9.57 36.36
C THR A 9 36.84 -8.12 36.32
N ASP A 10 37.55 -7.23 37.01
CA ASP A 10 37.33 -5.79 37.06
C ASP A 10 35.88 -5.32 37.30
N MET A 11 35.10 -6.11 38.06
CA MET A 11 33.78 -5.70 38.56
C MET A 11 33.90 -5.29 40.02
N ALA A 12 33.88 -3.98 40.30
CA ALA A 12 34.07 -3.38 41.62
C ALA A 12 35.17 -4.04 42.47
N VAL A 13 34.80 -4.86 43.45
CA VAL A 13 35.72 -5.51 44.39
C VAL A 13 36.20 -6.88 43.89
N PHE A 14 35.64 -7.42 42.80
CA PHE A 14 36.15 -8.61 42.12
C PHE A 14 37.11 -8.20 40.99
N LYS A 15 38.42 -8.25 41.27
CA LYS A 15 39.46 -7.92 40.28
C LYS A 15 39.85 -9.11 39.40
N SER A 16 40.07 -10.28 40.00
CA SER A 16 40.58 -11.47 39.32
C SER A 16 40.04 -12.76 39.93
N PHE A 17 38.74 -12.78 40.22
CA PHE A 17 38.11 -13.94 40.85
C PHE A 17 38.06 -15.12 39.89
N ASP A 18 38.54 -16.27 40.39
CA ASP A 18 38.50 -17.58 39.73
C ASP A 18 37.88 -18.58 40.71
N TRP A 19 36.74 -19.14 40.30
CA TRP A 19 35.97 -20.06 41.12
C TRP A 19 36.65 -21.40 41.30
N ASP A 20 37.33 -21.90 40.27
CA ASP A 20 37.99 -23.21 40.34
C ASP A 20 39.20 -23.14 41.27
N ARG A 21 39.75 -21.94 41.48
CA ARG A 21 40.82 -21.70 42.46
C ARG A 21 40.29 -21.55 43.89
N THR A 22 39.12 -20.94 44.09
CA THR A 22 38.69 -20.42 45.39
C THR A 22 37.52 -21.18 46.04
N VAL A 23 36.66 -21.80 45.25
CA VAL A 23 35.42 -22.45 45.73
C VAL A 23 35.58 -23.97 45.67
N ARG A 24 36.29 -24.52 46.68
CA ARG A 24 36.62 -25.94 46.77
C ARG A 24 36.06 -26.59 48.04
N GLU A 25 35.61 -27.83 47.89
CA GLU A 25 35.26 -28.73 49.00
C GLU A 25 36.54 -29.24 49.71
N PRO A 26 36.44 -29.75 50.96
CA PRO A 26 37.58 -30.31 51.70
C PRO A 26 38.33 -31.43 50.97
N ASN A 27 37.64 -32.15 50.06
CA ASN A 27 38.19 -33.19 49.19
C ASN A 27 38.85 -32.65 47.90
N ASN A 28 39.08 -31.33 47.83
CA ASN A 28 39.64 -30.61 46.68
C ASN A 28 38.78 -30.61 45.40
N ARG A 29 37.50 -31.01 45.48
CA ARG A 29 36.54 -30.89 44.36
C ARG A 29 36.03 -29.46 44.26
N ILE A 30 35.77 -29.01 43.03
CA ILE A 30 35.14 -27.71 42.79
C ILE A 30 33.69 -27.79 43.28
N ALA A 31 33.31 -26.89 44.18
CA ALA A 31 31.93 -26.81 44.64
C ALA A 31 31.08 -26.09 43.59
N GLU A 32 29.90 -26.64 43.31
CA GLU A 32 28.95 -26.08 42.34
C GLU A 32 27.74 -25.49 43.05
N PHE A 33 27.08 -24.56 42.37
CA PHE A 33 25.76 -24.09 42.74
C PHE A 33 24.75 -25.23 42.74
N LYS A 34 23.69 -25.05 43.52
CA LYS A 34 22.55 -25.98 43.66
C LYS A 34 21.24 -25.27 43.38
N SER A 35 20.11 -25.94 43.57
CA SER A 35 18.78 -25.32 43.44
C SER A 35 18.62 -24.13 44.39
N VAL A 36 19.24 -24.16 45.59
CA VAL A 36 19.21 -23.04 46.55
C VAL A 36 20.63 -22.70 47.01
N ASN A 37 21.05 -21.45 46.88
CA ASN A 37 22.39 -20.95 47.15
C ASN A 37 22.34 -19.78 48.13
N ILE A 38 22.82 -19.97 49.35
CA ILE A 38 22.83 -18.96 50.41
C ILE A 38 24.24 -18.38 50.53
N ILE A 39 24.36 -17.06 50.45
CA ILE A 39 25.63 -16.37 50.32
C ILE A 39 25.76 -15.36 51.48
N TYR A 40 26.64 -15.63 52.44
CA TYR A 40 26.93 -14.66 53.51
C TYR A 40 28.09 -13.75 53.12
N GLY A 41 28.10 -12.49 53.54
CA GLY A 41 29.25 -11.63 53.38
C GLY A 41 29.13 -10.34 54.16
N ARG A 42 30.22 -9.87 54.77
CA ARG A 42 30.23 -8.60 55.50
C ARG A 42 29.90 -7.43 54.56
N ASN A 43 29.58 -6.27 55.14
CA ASN A 43 29.50 -5.04 54.35
C ASN A 43 30.82 -4.84 53.58
N TYR A 44 30.71 -4.32 52.36
CA TYR A 44 31.84 -4.12 51.44
C TYR A 44 32.54 -5.40 50.96
N SER A 45 31.99 -6.59 51.24
CA SER A 45 32.60 -7.87 50.82
C SER A 45 32.39 -8.21 49.34
N GLY A 46 31.48 -7.53 48.64
CA GLY A 46 31.21 -7.78 47.22
C GLY A 46 29.89 -8.47 46.90
N LYS A 47 29.01 -8.71 47.88
CA LYS A 47 27.64 -9.26 47.65
C LYS A 47 26.86 -8.51 46.57
N THR A 48 26.80 -7.18 46.67
CA THR A 48 26.12 -6.35 45.67
C THR A 48 26.81 -6.34 44.32
N THR A 49 28.12 -6.58 44.30
CA THR A 49 28.83 -6.77 43.03
C THR A 49 28.50 -8.12 42.40
N LEU A 50 28.36 -9.15 43.23
CA LEU A 50 27.91 -10.46 42.78
C LEU A 50 26.47 -10.41 42.28
N SER A 51 25.56 -9.76 42.99
CA SER A 51 24.18 -9.56 42.52
C SER A 51 24.13 -8.79 41.20
N ARG A 52 25.04 -7.82 41.00
CA ARG A 52 25.22 -7.11 39.72
C ARG A 52 25.65 -8.00 38.55
N VAL A 53 26.39 -9.09 38.79
CA VAL A 53 26.68 -10.09 37.75
C VAL A 53 25.38 -10.75 37.28
N PHE A 54 24.55 -11.23 38.20
CA PHE A 54 23.25 -11.81 37.86
C PHE A 54 22.28 -10.77 37.29
N ARG A 55 22.34 -9.52 37.76
CA ARG A 55 21.55 -8.41 37.24
C ARG A 55 21.92 -8.12 35.79
N ALA A 56 23.20 -8.16 35.43
CA ALA A 56 23.63 -8.04 34.04
C ALA A 56 23.11 -9.21 33.18
N CYS A 57 23.03 -10.42 33.75
CA CYS A 57 22.40 -11.55 33.07
C CYS A 57 20.89 -11.32 32.87
N GLU A 58 20.20 -10.66 33.79
CA GLU A 58 18.78 -10.29 33.66
C GLU A 58 18.53 -9.14 32.68
N THR A 59 19.27 -8.04 32.79
CA THR A 59 18.97 -6.78 32.09
C THR A 59 19.71 -6.62 30.76
N GLY A 60 20.76 -7.42 30.52
CA GLY A 60 21.63 -7.23 29.36
C GLY A 60 22.58 -6.05 29.50
N ILE A 61 22.68 -5.43 30.69
CA ILE A 61 23.44 -4.20 30.91
C ILE A 61 24.46 -4.39 32.02
N ILE A 62 25.71 -4.10 31.71
CA ILE A 62 26.77 -3.88 32.71
C ILE A 62 26.99 -2.38 32.86
N SER A 63 27.11 -1.90 34.10
CA SER A 63 27.36 -0.49 34.39
C SER A 63 28.63 0.01 33.69
N ASN A 64 28.51 1.10 32.94
CA ASN A 64 29.63 1.78 32.27
C ASN A 64 30.63 2.41 33.25
N LYS A 65 30.36 2.36 34.56
CA LYS A 65 31.27 2.82 35.63
C LYS A 65 32.37 1.80 35.96
N TYR A 66 32.27 0.57 35.45
CA TYR A 66 33.32 -0.43 35.59
C TYR A 66 34.38 -0.27 34.49
N SER A 67 35.64 -0.47 34.84
CA SER A 67 36.76 -0.44 33.88
C SER A 67 37.01 -1.85 33.35
N ASN A 68 36.58 -2.15 32.13
CA ASN A 68 36.70 -3.49 31.50
C ASN A 68 36.08 -4.66 32.31
N PRO A 69 34.83 -4.52 32.80
CA PRO A 69 34.17 -5.59 33.53
C PRO A 69 34.01 -6.83 32.64
N SER A 70 34.39 -8.00 33.15
CA SER A 70 34.08 -9.27 32.50
C SER A 70 33.72 -10.32 33.53
N PHE A 71 32.83 -11.24 33.15
CA PHE A 71 32.53 -12.40 33.95
C PHE A 71 32.21 -13.59 33.05
N SER A 72 32.36 -14.78 33.60
CA SER A 72 32.02 -16.03 32.94
C SER A 72 31.30 -16.95 33.91
N ILE A 73 30.22 -17.59 33.46
CA ILE A 73 29.38 -18.50 34.23
C ILE A 73 29.32 -19.82 33.47
N GLY A 74 29.66 -20.92 34.14
CA GLY A 74 29.45 -22.26 33.61
C GLY A 74 28.00 -22.71 33.79
N LEU A 75 27.44 -23.35 32.78
CA LEU A 75 26.10 -23.93 32.80
C LEU A 75 26.15 -25.44 33.05
N ASP A 76 25.02 -26.04 33.42
CA ASP A 76 24.92 -27.48 33.70
C ASP A 76 25.17 -28.37 32.47
N ASP A 77 24.86 -27.87 31.27
CA ASP A 77 25.08 -28.55 29.99
C ASP A 77 26.57 -28.54 29.55
N GLY A 78 27.44 -27.92 30.34
CA GLY A 78 28.87 -27.78 30.07
C GLY A 78 29.25 -26.56 29.23
N SER A 79 28.27 -25.78 28.76
CA SER A 79 28.50 -24.54 28.05
C SER A 79 28.91 -23.40 28.98
N GLU A 80 29.31 -22.27 28.39
CA GLU A 80 29.81 -21.12 29.09
C GLU A 80 29.09 -19.85 28.66
N PHE A 81 28.54 -19.14 29.63
CA PHE A 81 27.93 -17.83 29.46
C PHE A 81 28.93 -16.73 29.84
N LYS A 82 29.25 -15.83 28.92
CA LYS A 82 30.20 -14.74 29.12
C LYS A 82 29.49 -13.39 29.19
N SER A 83 30.16 -12.41 29.79
CA SER A 83 29.68 -11.02 29.87
C SER A 83 29.32 -10.39 28.52
N ASP A 84 29.91 -10.86 27.42
CA ASP A 84 29.62 -10.38 26.06
C ASP A 84 28.28 -10.90 25.50
N ASN A 85 27.71 -11.94 26.13
CA ASN A 85 26.50 -12.63 25.69
C ASN A 85 25.26 -12.24 26.51
N ILE A 86 25.32 -11.16 27.29
CA ILE A 86 24.19 -10.66 28.06
C ILE A 86 23.09 -10.08 27.15
N PRO A 87 21.78 -10.21 27.50
CA PRO A 87 21.24 -10.93 28.65
C PRO A 87 21.27 -12.47 28.45
N PHE A 88 21.14 -13.21 29.55
CA PHE A 88 21.01 -14.66 29.51
C PHE A 88 19.61 -15.06 28.99
N LEU A 89 19.55 -15.64 27.79
CA LEU A 89 18.29 -15.97 27.12
C LEU A 89 17.77 -17.38 27.44
N ASP A 90 18.61 -18.28 27.97
CA ASP A 90 18.24 -19.69 28.16
C ASP A 90 17.30 -19.93 29.36
N SER A 91 17.20 -18.96 30.27
CA SER A 91 16.27 -19.00 31.40
C SER A 91 15.92 -17.59 31.81
N LYS A 92 14.69 -17.41 32.32
CA LYS A 92 14.32 -16.17 32.97
C LYS A 92 15.17 -15.95 34.21
N ILE A 93 15.67 -14.73 34.40
CA ILE A 93 16.40 -14.30 35.60
C ILE A 93 15.64 -13.14 36.25
N ARG A 94 15.56 -13.15 37.58
CA ARG A 94 14.97 -12.10 38.39
C ARG A 94 15.91 -11.75 39.53
N VAL A 95 16.44 -10.53 39.52
CA VAL A 95 17.38 -10.07 40.54
C VAL A 95 16.77 -8.96 41.38
N PHE A 96 16.64 -9.21 42.67
CA PHE A 96 16.39 -8.19 43.69
C PHE A 96 17.74 -7.70 44.22
N ASN A 97 18.12 -6.46 43.90
CA ASN A 97 19.28 -5.77 44.47
C ASN A 97 19.04 -4.25 44.45
N GLU A 98 20.00 -3.46 44.94
CA GLU A 98 19.93 -1.99 44.94
C GLU A 98 19.61 -1.40 43.55
N ASP A 99 20.11 -2.01 42.48
CA ASP A 99 19.83 -1.55 41.12
C ASP A 99 18.38 -1.85 40.71
N PHE A 100 17.83 -3.01 41.05
CA PHE A 100 16.40 -3.30 40.88
C PHE A 100 15.53 -2.28 41.60
N VAL A 101 15.85 -1.97 42.85
CA VAL A 101 15.12 -0.98 43.65
C VAL A 101 15.16 0.38 42.94
N ARG A 102 16.33 0.84 42.54
CA ARG A 102 16.48 2.12 41.83
C ARG A 102 15.75 2.16 40.49
N ASP A 103 15.79 1.07 39.71
CA ASP A 103 15.23 1.01 38.36
C ASP A 103 13.69 0.94 38.36
N ASN A 104 13.08 0.32 39.37
CA ASN A 104 11.63 0.07 39.39
C ASN A 104 10.87 0.97 40.37
N LEU A 105 11.59 1.55 41.34
CA LEU A 105 11.01 2.29 42.47
C LEU A 105 11.69 3.66 42.58
N SER A 106 11.77 4.37 41.45
CA SER A 106 12.44 5.66 41.38
C SER A 106 11.84 6.72 42.31
N PHE A 107 10.58 6.52 42.74
CA PHE A 107 9.93 7.31 43.79
C PHE A 107 10.70 7.35 45.13
N ILE A 108 11.52 6.33 45.42
CA ILE A 108 12.37 6.25 46.63
C ILE A 108 13.45 7.35 46.59
N VAL A 109 13.88 7.75 45.39
CA VAL A 109 14.91 8.78 45.19
C VAL A 109 14.29 10.14 44.85
N ASN A 110 13.13 10.14 44.17
CA ASN A 110 12.42 11.34 43.74
C ASN A 110 10.92 11.24 44.06
N PRO A 111 10.39 11.94 45.08
CA PRO A 111 8.98 11.84 45.51
C PRO A 111 7.94 12.21 44.43
N ASP A 112 8.37 12.87 43.35
CA ASP A 112 7.53 13.24 42.21
C ASP A 112 7.46 12.15 41.13
N GLU A 113 8.32 11.13 41.21
CA GLU A 113 8.30 9.98 40.31
C GLU A 113 7.40 8.86 40.84
N SER A 114 6.89 8.07 39.91
CA SER A 114 5.93 6.98 40.13
C SER A 114 6.59 5.63 39.87
N ILE A 115 6.04 4.56 40.45
CA ILE A 115 6.51 3.19 40.28
C ILE A 115 6.06 2.63 38.93
N SER A 116 6.90 1.84 38.26
CA SER A 116 6.54 1.16 37.01
C SER A 116 5.43 0.12 37.23
N SER A 117 4.35 0.16 36.44
CA SER A 117 3.31 -0.88 36.46
C SER A 117 3.82 -2.21 35.88
N PHE A 118 3.14 -3.30 36.23
CA PHE A 118 3.29 -4.59 35.57
C PHE A 118 1.95 -5.36 35.65
N ALA A 119 1.67 -6.17 34.63
CA ALA A 119 0.44 -6.98 34.56
C ALA A 119 0.69 -8.38 35.14
N ILE A 120 -0.30 -8.91 35.86
CA ILE A 120 -0.26 -10.25 36.50
C ILE A 120 -1.14 -11.23 35.74
N LEU A 121 -0.65 -12.47 35.61
CA LEU A 121 -1.40 -13.54 34.95
C LEU A 121 -2.58 -14.00 35.83
N GLY A 122 -3.81 -13.75 35.37
CA GLY A 122 -5.05 -14.23 35.98
C GLY A 122 -5.54 -15.56 35.35
N ASP A 123 -6.43 -16.27 36.05
CA ASP A 123 -6.85 -17.64 35.69
C ASP A 123 -7.58 -17.77 34.33
N ASP A 124 -8.12 -16.69 33.76
CA ASP A 124 -8.77 -16.69 32.43
C ASP A 124 -7.78 -16.45 31.26
N ASN A 125 -6.52 -16.12 31.52
CA ASN A 125 -5.56 -15.73 30.47
C ASN A 125 -5.20 -16.90 29.55
N ASN A 126 -5.11 -18.13 30.06
CA ASN A 126 -4.85 -19.32 29.25
C ASN A 126 -5.94 -19.58 28.19
N ARG A 127 -7.18 -19.17 28.47
CA ARG A 127 -8.30 -19.28 27.50
C ARG A 127 -8.16 -18.20 26.43
N ILE A 128 -7.87 -16.98 26.84
CA ILE A 128 -7.71 -15.82 25.93
C ILE A 128 -6.47 -15.99 25.04
N GLU A 129 -5.35 -16.50 25.55
CA GLU A 129 -4.15 -16.80 24.76
C GLU A 129 -4.41 -17.85 23.67
N LYS A 130 -5.10 -18.94 24.01
CA LYS A 130 -5.49 -19.95 23.00
C LYS A 130 -6.44 -19.37 21.94
N GLU A 131 -7.32 -18.46 22.33
CA GLU A 131 -8.24 -17.79 21.41
C GLU A 131 -7.50 -16.82 20.47
N ILE A 132 -6.46 -16.14 20.98
CA ILE A 132 -5.54 -15.33 20.18
C ILE A 132 -4.74 -16.19 19.20
N GLU A 133 -4.14 -17.30 19.65
CA GLU A 133 -3.38 -18.21 18.76
C GLU A 133 -4.24 -18.72 17.60
N LEU A 134 -5.48 -19.12 17.88
CA LEU A 134 -6.41 -19.59 16.85
C LEU A 134 -6.75 -18.48 15.84
N LYS A 135 -6.98 -17.25 16.31
CA LYS A 135 -7.26 -16.10 15.44
C LYS A 135 -6.04 -15.63 14.65
N GLU A 136 -4.84 -15.72 15.23
CA GLU A 136 -3.59 -15.42 14.53
C GLU A 136 -3.30 -16.46 13.44
N LEU A 137 -3.61 -17.74 13.68
CA LEU A 137 -3.57 -18.79 12.65
C LEU A 137 -4.58 -18.56 11.52
N GLU A 138 -5.81 -18.14 11.85
CA GLU A 138 -6.85 -17.79 10.88
C GLU A 138 -6.45 -16.59 10.01
N LEU A 139 -5.88 -15.55 10.65
CA LEU A 139 -5.36 -14.36 9.98
C LEU A 139 -4.21 -14.72 9.02
N GLY A 140 -3.30 -15.59 9.47
CA GLY A 140 -2.13 -16.05 8.74
C GLY A 140 -1.05 -14.97 8.55
N SER A 141 0.09 -15.35 7.97
CA SER A 141 1.23 -14.46 7.79
C SER A 141 1.22 -13.74 6.45
N ASN A 142 1.53 -12.44 6.47
CA ASN A 142 1.76 -11.65 5.26
C ASN A 142 3.05 -12.05 4.52
N GLU A 143 4.06 -12.53 5.24
CA GLU A 143 5.37 -12.91 4.69
C GLU A 143 5.31 -14.30 4.05
N GLU A 144 4.67 -15.26 4.73
CA GLU A 144 4.50 -16.63 4.25
C GLU A 144 3.28 -16.80 3.34
N ASN A 145 2.44 -15.77 3.26
CA ASN A 145 1.29 -15.69 2.38
C ASN A 145 0.26 -16.81 2.68
N THR A 146 -0.15 -16.89 3.94
CA THR A 146 -1.09 -17.89 4.48
C THR A 146 -2.35 -17.23 5.06
N GLY A 147 -3.40 -18.01 5.33
CA GLY A 147 -4.64 -17.53 5.96
C GLY A 147 -5.41 -16.48 5.14
N LEU A 148 -6.17 -15.64 5.85
CA LEU A 148 -6.94 -14.54 5.24
C LEU A 148 -6.07 -13.50 4.54
N ASN A 149 -4.84 -13.29 5.01
CA ASN A 149 -3.88 -12.39 4.36
C ASN A 149 -3.52 -12.84 2.93
N ALA A 150 -3.43 -14.15 2.68
CA ALA A 150 -3.21 -14.69 1.33
C ALA A 150 -4.37 -14.37 0.39
N VAL A 151 -5.61 -14.53 0.88
CA VAL A 151 -6.84 -14.26 0.13
C VAL A 151 -6.91 -12.76 -0.23
N LYS A 152 -6.70 -11.87 0.74
CA LYS A 152 -6.65 -10.42 0.53
C LYS A 152 -5.63 -10.03 -0.56
N LYS A 153 -4.43 -10.62 -0.53
CA LYS A 153 -3.38 -10.34 -1.52
C LYS A 153 -3.79 -10.80 -2.92
N GLN A 154 -4.40 -11.98 -3.03
CA GLN A 154 -4.87 -12.53 -4.30
C GLN A 154 -5.99 -11.67 -4.90
N GLU A 155 -6.98 -11.28 -4.10
CA GLU A 155 -8.10 -10.44 -4.57
C GLU A 155 -7.64 -9.02 -4.92
N THR A 156 -6.68 -8.47 -4.19
CA THR A 156 -6.03 -7.19 -4.55
C THR A 156 -5.36 -7.29 -5.93
N LEU A 157 -4.61 -8.36 -6.20
CA LEU A 157 -3.98 -8.61 -7.51
C LEU A 157 -5.01 -8.76 -8.63
N ASN A 158 -6.11 -9.50 -8.38
CA ASN A 158 -7.18 -9.70 -9.34
C ASN A 158 -7.86 -8.37 -9.72
N TYR A 159 -8.16 -7.53 -8.72
CA TYR A 159 -8.73 -6.21 -8.92
C TYR A 159 -7.83 -5.31 -9.77
N PHE A 160 -6.52 -5.22 -9.44
CA PHE A 160 -5.60 -4.40 -10.23
C PHE A 160 -5.42 -4.90 -11.67
N LYS A 161 -5.43 -6.22 -11.89
CA LYS A 161 -5.42 -6.79 -13.25
C LYS A 161 -6.66 -6.41 -14.04
N ALA A 162 -7.85 -6.52 -13.43
CA ALA A 162 -9.12 -6.17 -14.07
C ALA A 162 -9.18 -4.67 -14.42
N LYS A 163 -8.82 -3.80 -13.47
CA LYS A 163 -8.72 -2.35 -13.66
C LYS A 163 -7.72 -1.97 -14.76
N GLY A 164 -6.57 -2.65 -14.80
CA GLY A 164 -5.56 -2.48 -15.85
C GLY A 164 -6.12 -2.84 -17.22
N ALA A 165 -6.89 -3.93 -17.33
CA ALA A 165 -7.52 -4.34 -18.59
C ALA A 165 -8.55 -3.32 -19.10
N VAL A 166 -9.41 -2.79 -18.22
CA VAL A 166 -10.37 -1.71 -18.56
C VAL A 166 -9.63 -0.48 -19.07
N THR A 167 -8.61 -0.03 -18.33
CA THR A 167 -7.80 1.15 -18.67
C THR A 167 -7.13 0.98 -20.03
N ASN A 168 -6.51 -0.18 -20.28
CA ASN A 168 -5.84 -0.46 -21.55
C ASN A 168 -6.81 -0.48 -22.74
N ALA A 169 -8.01 -1.06 -22.57
CA ALA A 169 -9.04 -1.08 -23.61
C ALA A 169 -9.56 0.34 -23.91
N ALA A 170 -9.83 1.15 -22.88
CA ALA A 170 -10.26 2.54 -23.04
C ALA A 170 -9.19 3.39 -23.74
N ASN A 171 -7.93 3.29 -23.31
CA ASN A 171 -6.81 4.02 -23.92
C ASN A 171 -6.58 3.61 -25.39
N SER A 172 -6.75 2.33 -25.72
CA SER A 172 -6.65 1.84 -27.09
C SER A 172 -7.72 2.46 -28.00
N LEU A 173 -8.97 2.53 -27.53
CA LEU A 173 -10.06 3.17 -28.26
C LEU A 173 -9.82 4.68 -28.42
N GLU A 174 -9.39 5.36 -27.36
CA GLU A 174 -9.08 6.79 -27.41
C GLU A 174 -7.93 7.10 -28.37
N ALA A 175 -6.90 6.25 -28.42
CA ALA A 175 -5.80 6.37 -29.38
C ALA A 175 -6.30 6.26 -30.83
N LYS A 176 -7.19 5.29 -31.14
CA LYS A 176 -7.81 5.18 -32.47
C LYS A 176 -8.57 6.45 -32.86
N ILE A 177 -9.32 7.04 -31.92
CA ILE A 177 -10.07 8.30 -32.13
C ILE A 177 -9.11 9.47 -32.36
N LYS A 178 -8.06 9.62 -31.54
CA LYS A 178 -7.04 10.68 -31.70
C LYS A 178 -6.33 10.57 -33.05
N ASP A 179 -5.95 9.37 -33.45
CA ASP A 179 -5.35 9.09 -34.75
C ASP A 179 -6.32 9.49 -35.87
N LYS A 180 -7.58 9.07 -35.83
CA LYS A 180 -8.54 9.40 -36.87
C LYS A 180 -8.80 10.92 -36.98
N ALA A 181 -8.79 11.63 -35.86
CA ALA A 181 -8.95 13.07 -35.88
C ALA A 181 -7.73 13.80 -36.49
N ASN A 182 -6.51 13.44 -36.07
CA ASN A 182 -5.33 14.31 -36.23
C ASN A 182 -4.10 13.68 -36.91
N LYS A 183 -4.11 12.37 -37.23
CA LYS A 183 -2.92 11.72 -37.80
C LYS A 183 -2.51 12.38 -39.11
N LYS A 184 -1.24 12.77 -39.21
CA LYS A 184 -0.70 13.44 -40.40
C LYS A 184 -0.93 12.58 -41.64
N GLY A 185 -1.55 13.15 -42.66
CA GLY A 185 -1.83 12.51 -43.95
C GLY A 185 -3.14 11.72 -44.05
N THR A 186 -3.65 11.13 -42.96
CA THR A 186 -4.84 10.25 -42.99
C THR A 186 -6.00 10.68 -42.09
N GLY A 187 -5.73 11.55 -41.11
CA GLY A 187 -6.75 12.07 -40.20
C GLY A 187 -7.68 13.08 -40.87
N ILE A 188 -8.90 13.21 -40.34
CA ILE A 188 -9.94 14.11 -40.86
C ILE A 188 -9.44 15.56 -40.97
N LYS A 189 -8.66 16.03 -40.00
CA LYS A 189 -8.01 17.36 -40.02
C LYS A 189 -7.20 17.63 -41.29
N HIS A 190 -6.57 16.59 -41.85
CA HIS A 190 -5.67 16.69 -43.00
C HIS A 190 -6.34 16.36 -44.34
N ASN A 191 -7.64 16.06 -44.33
CA ASN A 191 -8.37 15.79 -45.57
C ASN A 191 -8.51 17.07 -46.40
N LYS A 192 -8.05 17.05 -47.66
CA LYS A 192 -8.03 18.22 -48.55
C LYS A 192 -9.43 18.73 -48.96
N VAL A 193 -10.46 17.90 -48.84
CA VAL A 193 -11.82 18.19 -49.33
C VAL A 193 -12.70 18.80 -48.23
N PHE A 194 -12.70 18.18 -47.04
CA PHE A 194 -13.59 18.56 -45.93
C PHE A 194 -12.86 18.76 -44.59
N GLY A 195 -11.53 18.69 -44.56
CA GLY A 195 -10.76 18.88 -43.35
C GLY A 195 -10.81 20.32 -42.82
N GLU A 196 -10.78 20.45 -41.48
CA GLU A 196 -10.73 21.73 -40.78
C GLU A 196 -9.46 21.80 -39.91
N ALA A 197 -8.75 22.93 -39.90
CA ALA A 197 -7.50 23.09 -39.13
C ALA A 197 -7.68 22.90 -37.61
N THR A 198 -8.88 23.23 -37.11
CA THR A 198 -9.27 23.10 -35.69
C THR A 198 -9.94 21.76 -35.37
N TYR A 199 -9.96 20.81 -36.32
CA TYR A 199 -10.49 19.47 -36.07
C TYR A 199 -9.61 18.72 -35.06
N ASN A 200 -10.24 18.03 -34.12
CA ASN A 200 -9.59 17.32 -33.03
C ASN A 200 -10.50 16.19 -32.50
N ALA A 201 -10.01 15.41 -31.54
CA ALA A 201 -10.76 14.30 -30.95
C ALA A 201 -12.09 14.71 -30.31
N VAL A 202 -12.18 15.93 -29.75
CA VAL A 202 -13.44 16.45 -29.14
C VAL A 202 -14.49 16.68 -30.22
N LYS A 203 -14.13 17.28 -31.36
CA LYS A 203 -15.05 17.42 -32.50
C LYS A 203 -15.44 16.07 -33.09
N LEU A 204 -14.48 15.15 -33.22
CA LEU A 204 -14.77 13.79 -33.69
C LEU A 204 -15.76 13.08 -32.77
N ASN A 205 -15.62 13.19 -31.45
CA ASN A 205 -16.59 12.61 -30.52
C ASN A 205 -17.99 13.20 -30.68
N LYS A 206 -18.13 14.50 -30.99
CA LYS A 206 -19.43 15.11 -31.32
C LYS A 206 -20.02 14.53 -32.61
N ASP A 207 -19.20 14.40 -33.65
CA ASP A 207 -19.62 13.80 -34.92
C ASP A 207 -20.01 12.32 -34.74
N ILE A 208 -19.29 11.57 -33.89
CA ILE A 208 -19.63 10.19 -33.52
C ILE A 208 -21.02 10.12 -32.86
N GLN A 209 -21.36 11.05 -31.96
CA GLN A 209 -22.69 11.09 -31.34
C GLN A 209 -23.80 11.33 -32.37
N LEU A 210 -23.55 12.14 -33.40
CA LEU A 210 -24.53 12.36 -34.49
C LEU A 210 -24.71 11.10 -35.33
N VAL A 211 -23.61 10.40 -35.65
CA VAL A 211 -23.60 9.24 -36.53
C VAL A 211 -24.17 7.98 -35.88
N ILE A 212 -24.08 7.85 -34.56
CA ILE A 212 -24.61 6.69 -33.81
C ILE A 212 -26.13 6.79 -33.59
N GLN A 213 -26.74 7.96 -33.76
CA GLN A 213 -28.19 8.11 -33.66
C GLN A 213 -28.91 7.24 -34.69
N SER A 214 -30.03 6.63 -34.28
CA SER A 214 -30.86 5.79 -35.16
C SER A 214 -31.43 6.54 -36.37
N SER A 215 -31.49 7.87 -36.30
CA SER A 215 -31.91 8.75 -37.40
C SER A 215 -30.84 8.99 -38.46
N TYR A 216 -29.58 8.63 -38.21
CA TYR A 216 -28.51 8.81 -39.20
C TYR A 216 -28.61 7.78 -40.31
N VAL A 217 -28.63 8.25 -41.56
CA VAL A 217 -28.61 7.41 -42.75
C VAL A 217 -27.26 7.59 -43.45
N GLN A 218 -26.63 6.47 -43.81
CA GLN A 218 -25.36 6.48 -44.53
C GLN A 218 -25.45 7.34 -45.80
N PHE A 219 -24.42 8.14 -46.04
CA PHE A 219 -24.35 8.95 -47.25
C PHE A 219 -24.19 8.05 -48.49
N PRO A 220 -25.08 8.13 -49.50
CA PRO A 220 -25.04 7.23 -50.64
C PRO A 220 -23.74 7.38 -51.46
N GLU A 221 -23.08 6.27 -51.78
CA GLU A 221 -21.84 6.28 -52.58
C GLU A 221 -22.04 6.95 -53.95
N SER A 222 -23.20 6.73 -54.57
CA SER A 222 -23.57 7.36 -55.85
C SER A 222 -23.54 8.89 -55.82
N LYS A 223 -23.71 9.52 -54.65
CA LYS A 223 -23.70 10.97 -54.48
C LYS A 223 -22.34 11.56 -54.13
N ILE A 224 -21.33 10.73 -53.84
CA ILE A 224 -19.99 11.22 -53.43
C ILE A 224 -19.34 12.02 -54.55
N HIS A 225 -19.36 11.50 -55.79
CA HIS A 225 -18.73 12.17 -56.92
C HIS A 225 -19.38 13.53 -57.22
N GLU A 226 -20.71 13.60 -57.23
CA GLU A 226 -21.46 14.85 -57.42
C GLU A 226 -21.12 15.87 -56.33
N THR A 227 -21.06 15.43 -55.07
CA THR A 227 -20.76 16.28 -53.91
C THR A 227 -19.32 16.82 -53.96
N VAL A 228 -18.35 16.00 -54.35
CA VAL A 228 -16.96 16.45 -54.57
C VAL A 228 -16.87 17.43 -55.73
N THR A 229 -17.65 17.23 -56.79
CA THR A 229 -17.71 18.14 -57.95
C THR A 229 -18.28 19.51 -57.54
N LEU A 230 -19.35 19.55 -56.75
CA LEU A 230 -19.92 20.77 -56.17
C LEU A 230 -18.89 21.57 -55.35
N LEU A 231 -18.00 20.90 -54.61
CA LEU A 231 -16.97 21.57 -53.82
C LEU A 231 -15.93 22.31 -54.67
N LYS A 232 -15.70 21.85 -55.90
CA LYS A 232 -14.77 22.45 -56.88
C LYS A 232 -15.40 23.60 -57.69
N GLU A 233 -16.70 23.84 -57.58
CA GLU A 233 -17.38 24.91 -58.34
C GLU A 233 -17.02 26.29 -57.80
N ASP A 234 -16.53 27.19 -58.65
CA ASP A 234 -16.33 28.59 -58.28
C ASP A 234 -17.57 29.43 -58.61
N THR A 235 -17.69 30.59 -57.97
CA THR A 235 -18.77 31.54 -58.26
C THR A 235 -18.70 31.95 -59.73
N LYS A 236 -19.79 31.71 -60.46
CA LYS A 236 -19.89 32.06 -61.88
C LYS A 236 -20.53 33.44 -62.06
N PRO A 237 -20.12 34.22 -63.08
CA PRO A 237 -20.78 35.48 -63.40
C PRO A 237 -22.24 35.24 -63.80
N PRO A 238 -23.15 36.23 -63.60
CA PRO A 238 -24.54 36.08 -63.99
C PRO A 238 -24.66 35.91 -65.51
N ILE A 239 -25.43 34.91 -65.92
CA ILE A 239 -25.72 34.61 -67.31
C ILE A 239 -26.83 35.55 -67.78
N SER A 240 -26.64 36.21 -68.93
CA SER A 240 -27.63 37.12 -69.50
C SER A 240 -28.92 36.38 -69.91
N PRO A 241 -30.10 37.03 -69.83
CA PRO A 241 -31.36 36.41 -70.23
C PRO A 241 -31.35 35.96 -71.69
N ALA A 242 -32.05 34.85 -71.97
CA ALA A 242 -32.28 34.33 -73.32
C ALA A 242 -33.19 35.25 -74.16
N ASN A 243 -33.72 36.34 -73.60
CA ASN A 243 -34.57 37.32 -74.30
C ASN A 243 -33.88 37.96 -75.52
N SER A 244 -32.56 37.86 -75.65
CA SER A 244 -31.80 38.23 -76.86
C SER A 244 -31.98 37.27 -78.04
N LEU A 245 -32.57 36.08 -77.81
CA LEU A 245 -32.82 35.01 -78.80
C LEU A 245 -34.27 34.99 -79.31
N SER A 246 -35.05 36.07 -79.11
CA SER A 246 -36.45 36.12 -79.56
C SER A 246 -36.55 35.81 -81.05
N LEU A 247 -37.15 34.67 -81.38
CA LEU A 247 -37.33 34.18 -82.75
C LEU A 247 -38.75 34.49 -83.21
N SER A 248 -38.87 35.43 -84.14
CA SER A 248 -40.15 35.71 -84.80
C SER A 248 -40.35 34.71 -85.95
N LEU A 249 -41.01 33.59 -85.67
CA LEU A 249 -41.28 32.53 -86.63
C LEU A 249 -42.54 32.87 -87.44
N ASN A 250 -42.44 32.91 -88.78
CA ASN A 250 -43.53 33.34 -89.66
C ASN A 250 -44.26 32.18 -90.36
N TYR A 251 -44.16 30.96 -89.81
CA TYR A 251 -44.58 29.72 -90.46
C TYR A 251 -46.05 29.73 -90.91
N ILE A 252 -46.97 30.04 -90.00
CA ILE A 252 -48.42 30.00 -90.26
C ILE A 252 -48.79 30.93 -91.42
N ASN A 253 -48.27 32.16 -91.41
CA ASN A 253 -48.53 33.14 -92.47
C ASN A 253 -47.95 32.69 -93.82
N LEU A 254 -46.78 32.06 -93.82
CA LEU A 254 -46.19 31.49 -95.04
C LEU A 254 -47.04 30.33 -95.57
N GLN A 255 -47.52 29.43 -94.72
CA GLN A 255 -48.37 28.30 -95.14
C GLN A 255 -49.68 28.78 -95.80
N ILE A 256 -50.32 29.81 -95.24
CA ILE A 256 -51.52 30.41 -95.83
C ILE A 256 -51.23 30.92 -97.25
N LYS A 257 -50.17 31.72 -97.42
CA LYS A 257 -49.76 32.27 -98.73
C LYS A 257 -49.35 31.17 -99.72
N ILE A 258 -48.65 30.13 -99.25
CA ILE A 258 -48.25 28.99 -100.09
C ILE A 258 -49.48 28.31 -100.65
N LYS A 259 -50.45 27.96 -99.80
CA LYS A 259 -51.69 27.31 -100.20
C LYS A 259 -52.42 28.11 -101.27
N GLU A 260 -52.66 29.40 -101.00
CA GLU A 260 -53.32 30.32 -101.93
C GLU A 260 -52.61 30.38 -103.29
N THR A 261 -51.27 30.40 -103.29
CA THR A 261 -50.48 30.57 -104.51
C THR A 261 -50.41 29.27 -105.34
N ILE A 262 -50.22 28.10 -104.73
CA ILE A 262 -50.01 26.85 -105.48
C ILE A 262 -51.30 26.23 -106.02
N GLU A 263 -52.43 26.46 -105.34
CA GLU A 263 -53.74 25.94 -105.73
C GLU A 263 -54.46 26.85 -106.76
N ARG A 264 -54.00 28.11 -106.93
CA ARG A 264 -54.58 29.06 -107.89
C ARG A 264 -54.54 28.48 -109.31
N LYS A 265 -55.72 28.37 -109.93
CA LYS A 265 -55.90 27.98 -111.34
C LYS A 265 -55.79 29.21 -112.24
N ILE A 266 -55.14 29.07 -113.38
CA ILE A 266 -55.09 30.11 -114.44
C ILE A 266 -56.11 29.74 -115.51
N SER A 267 -56.90 30.72 -115.94
CA SER A 267 -57.79 30.57 -117.10
C SER A 267 -57.17 31.26 -118.31
N ILE A 268 -56.82 30.51 -119.35
CA ILE A 268 -56.30 31.07 -120.60
C ILE A 268 -57.46 31.15 -121.59
N ALA A 269 -57.68 32.34 -122.20
CA ALA A 269 -58.75 32.53 -123.18
C ALA A 269 -58.53 31.70 -124.45
N ASN A 270 -57.29 31.70 -124.99
CA ASN A 270 -56.88 30.92 -126.16
C ASN A 270 -55.54 30.19 -125.88
N PRO A 271 -55.58 28.99 -125.27
CA PRO A 271 -54.35 28.27 -124.93
C PRO A 271 -53.67 27.64 -126.15
N ILE A 272 -52.35 27.84 -126.28
CA ILE A 272 -51.51 27.03 -127.16
C ILE A 272 -51.33 25.65 -126.49
N LYS A 273 -52.10 24.66 -126.95
CA LYS A 273 -52.20 23.32 -126.32
C LYS A 273 -50.83 22.66 -126.09
N GLU A 274 -49.92 22.76 -127.05
CA GLU A 274 -48.58 22.18 -126.95
C GLU A 274 -47.74 22.81 -125.83
N LEU A 275 -47.88 24.12 -125.58
CA LEU A 275 -47.17 24.81 -124.49
C LEU A 275 -47.80 24.53 -123.12
N VAL A 276 -49.11 24.27 -123.07
CA VAL A 276 -49.78 23.83 -121.84
C VAL A 276 -49.37 22.40 -121.46
N GLU A 277 -49.21 21.51 -122.45
CA GLU A 277 -48.84 20.10 -122.24
C GLU A 277 -47.32 19.89 -122.09
N ASN A 278 -46.49 20.78 -122.65
CA ASN A 278 -45.03 20.71 -122.62
C ASN A 278 -44.42 21.98 -122.00
N ASN A 279 -44.19 21.93 -120.68
CA ASN A 279 -43.63 23.04 -119.93
C ASN A 279 -42.17 23.38 -120.32
N ILE A 280 -41.39 22.44 -120.85
CA ILE A 280 -40.03 22.71 -121.34
C ILE A 280 -40.12 23.60 -122.58
N LEU A 281 -41.04 23.27 -123.48
CA LEU A 281 -41.28 24.05 -124.69
C LEU A 281 -41.88 25.42 -124.36
N GLU A 282 -42.83 25.52 -123.42
CA GLU A 282 -43.37 26.81 -122.95
C GLU A 282 -42.28 27.73 -122.43
N ASN A 283 -41.36 27.21 -121.61
CA ASN A 283 -40.26 28.00 -121.09
C ASN A 283 -39.28 28.42 -122.19
N TRP A 284 -39.02 27.55 -123.17
CA TRP A 284 -38.23 27.88 -124.34
C TRP A 284 -38.89 28.99 -125.18
N VAL A 285 -40.19 28.90 -125.43
CA VAL A 285 -40.96 29.93 -126.16
C VAL A 285 -40.96 31.24 -125.39
N ARG A 286 -41.10 31.22 -124.06
CA ARG A 286 -41.06 32.43 -123.21
C ARG A 286 -39.70 33.10 -123.21
N SER A 287 -38.63 32.32 -123.03
CA SER A 287 -37.25 32.82 -123.12
C SER A 287 -36.93 33.29 -124.54
N GLY A 288 -37.41 32.56 -125.54
CA GLY A 288 -37.36 32.92 -126.95
C GLY A 288 -38.01 34.28 -127.18
N ARG A 289 -39.26 34.47 -126.73
CA ARG A 289 -40.01 35.73 -126.86
C ARG A 289 -39.17 36.92 -126.39
N ALA A 290 -38.60 36.86 -125.20
CA ALA A 290 -37.76 37.94 -124.65
C ALA A 290 -36.50 38.27 -125.48
N GLN A 291 -36.03 37.35 -126.34
CA GLN A 291 -34.88 37.55 -127.23
C GLN A 291 -35.28 38.01 -128.65
N HIS A 292 -36.56 37.94 -129.01
CA HIS A 292 -37.06 38.29 -130.34
C HIS A 292 -37.93 39.54 -130.34
N GLU A 293 -38.80 39.67 -129.35
CA GLU A 293 -39.73 40.80 -129.21
C GLU A 293 -38.95 42.12 -129.21
N ASP A 294 -39.34 43.03 -130.11
CA ASP A 294 -38.69 44.32 -130.40
C ASP A 294 -37.18 44.27 -130.76
N LYS A 295 -36.61 43.08 -130.95
CA LYS A 295 -35.17 42.87 -131.19
C LYS A 295 -34.87 42.26 -132.55
N ARG A 296 -35.76 41.42 -133.08
CA ARG A 296 -35.53 40.66 -134.31
C ARG A 296 -36.80 40.59 -135.16
N GLN A 297 -36.62 40.72 -136.49
CA GLN A 297 -37.68 40.48 -137.49
C GLN A 297 -37.65 39.03 -138.03
N THR A 298 -36.58 38.29 -137.74
CA THR A 298 -36.38 36.89 -138.12
C THR A 298 -36.17 36.01 -136.89
N CYS A 299 -36.55 34.74 -137.00
CA CYS A 299 -36.33 33.73 -135.98
C CYS A 299 -34.83 33.53 -135.75
N GLY A 300 -34.36 33.76 -134.54
CA GLY A 300 -32.98 33.54 -134.12
C GLY A 300 -32.55 32.06 -134.11
N PHE A 301 -33.48 31.12 -134.30
CA PHE A 301 -33.18 29.70 -134.43
C PHE A 301 -33.03 29.27 -135.90
N CYS A 302 -34.08 29.44 -136.72
CA CYS A 302 -34.08 28.96 -138.10
C CYS A 302 -33.83 30.05 -139.17
N GLY A 303 -33.80 31.33 -138.80
CA GLY A 303 -33.60 32.46 -139.71
C GLY A 303 -34.84 32.89 -140.51
N SER A 304 -35.98 32.19 -140.40
CA SER A 304 -37.23 32.55 -141.09
C SER A 304 -37.83 33.87 -140.59
N LEU A 305 -38.54 34.62 -141.44
CA LEU A 305 -39.33 35.78 -141.00
C LEU A 305 -40.37 35.39 -139.95
N LEU A 306 -40.50 36.20 -138.89
CA LEU A 306 -41.52 35.99 -137.87
C LEU A 306 -42.88 36.48 -138.37
N SER A 307 -43.95 35.72 -138.08
CA SER A 307 -45.31 36.14 -138.42
C SER A 307 -45.70 37.42 -137.65
N PRO A 308 -46.37 38.40 -138.29
CA PRO A 308 -46.89 39.58 -137.59
C PRO A 308 -47.83 39.25 -136.42
N ASP A 309 -48.57 38.14 -136.53
CA ASP A 309 -49.53 37.71 -135.51
C ASP A 309 -48.88 36.90 -134.37
N LEU A 310 -47.59 36.57 -134.46
CA LEU A 310 -46.90 35.70 -133.49
C LEU A 310 -47.02 36.27 -132.07
N TYR A 311 -46.70 37.55 -131.88
CA TYR A 311 -46.71 38.15 -130.54
C TYR A 311 -48.11 38.25 -129.96
N LYS A 312 -49.13 38.50 -130.79
CA LYS A 312 -50.54 38.48 -130.37
C LYS A 312 -50.96 37.08 -129.89
N ILE A 313 -50.57 36.02 -130.61
CA ILE A 313 -50.82 34.63 -130.22
C ILE A 313 -50.09 34.30 -128.90
N LEU A 314 -48.86 34.77 -128.74
CA LEU A 314 -48.11 34.61 -127.49
C LEU A 314 -48.72 35.43 -126.33
N ASP A 315 -49.27 36.62 -126.56
CA ASP A 315 -49.97 37.44 -125.55
C ASP A 315 -51.26 36.80 -125.04
N GLU A 316 -52.00 36.17 -125.93
CA GLU A 316 -53.21 35.42 -125.56
C GLU A 316 -52.88 34.19 -124.70
N HIS A 317 -51.67 33.62 -124.86
CA HIS A 317 -51.17 32.50 -124.06
C HIS A 317 -50.51 32.94 -122.73
N PHE A 318 -49.61 33.92 -122.77
CA PHE A 318 -48.91 34.49 -121.61
C PHE A 318 -49.71 35.66 -121.02
N ASN A 319 -50.92 35.37 -120.55
CA ASN A 319 -51.81 36.40 -120.01
C ASN A 319 -51.28 37.02 -118.70
N LYS A 320 -51.79 38.21 -118.34
CA LYS A 320 -51.41 38.94 -117.12
C LYS A 320 -51.54 38.11 -115.84
N GLU A 321 -52.53 37.22 -115.75
CA GLU A 321 -52.74 36.34 -114.59
C GLU A 321 -51.58 35.35 -114.38
N SER A 322 -51.02 34.80 -115.47
CA SER A 322 -49.89 33.88 -115.41
C SER A 322 -48.61 34.57 -114.92
N GLU A 323 -48.35 35.79 -115.39
CA GLU A 323 -47.19 36.59 -114.97
C GLU A 323 -47.33 37.10 -113.53
N GLU A 324 -48.53 37.52 -113.11
CA GLU A 324 -48.81 37.85 -111.71
C GLU A 324 -48.58 36.66 -110.78
N LEU A 325 -48.99 35.45 -111.18
CA LEU A 325 -48.75 34.24 -110.39
C LEU A 325 -47.26 33.90 -110.31
N ARG A 326 -46.51 34.04 -111.42
CA ARG A 326 -45.05 33.84 -111.44
C ARG A 326 -44.35 34.81 -110.48
N ASN A 327 -44.69 36.10 -110.52
CA ASN A 327 -44.15 37.10 -109.59
C ASN A 327 -44.48 36.77 -108.13
N ASN A 328 -45.71 36.37 -107.82
CA ASN A 328 -46.10 35.98 -106.46
C ASN A 328 -45.34 34.74 -105.97
N LEU A 329 -45.14 33.74 -106.84
CA LEU A 329 -44.32 32.56 -106.53
C LEU A 329 -42.87 32.95 -106.25
N GLU A 330 -42.27 33.85 -107.03
CA GLU A 330 -40.90 34.32 -106.82
C GLU A 330 -40.75 35.12 -105.52
N ILE A 331 -41.67 36.03 -105.22
CA ILE A 331 -41.71 36.78 -103.95
C ILE A 331 -41.83 35.82 -102.76
N LEU A 332 -42.68 34.79 -102.87
CA LEU A 332 -42.88 33.82 -101.81
C LEU A 332 -41.68 32.90 -101.64
N ILE A 333 -41.03 32.49 -102.74
CA ILE A 333 -39.75 31.76 -102.70
C ILE A 333 -38.69 32.60 -101.98
N SER A 334 -38.58 33.90 -102.30
CA SER A 334 -37.65 34.81 -101.63
C SER A 334 -37.98 34.93 -100.14
N SER A 335 -39.26 35.06 -99.79
CA SER A 335 -39.71 35.16 -98.40
C SER A 335 -39.36 33.89 -97.59
N ILE A 336 -39.50 32.71 -98.20
CA ILE A 336 -39.08 31.44 -97.58
C ILE A 336 -37.56 31.35 -97.47
N ASP A 337 -36.82 31.77 -98.50
CA ASP A 337 -35.35 31.79 -98.48
C ASP A 337 -34.83 32.74 -97.37
N ASP A 338 -35.49 33.86 -97.13
CA ASP A 338 -35.17 34.79 -96.04
C ASP A 338 -35.53 34.22 -94.66
N GLU A 339 -36.67 33.54 -94.52
CA GLU A 339 -37.05 32.85 -93.28
C GLU A 339 -36.05 31.74 -92.92
N ILE A 340 -35.63 30.94 -93.92
CA ILE A 340 -34.60 29.91 -93.73
C ILE A 340 -33.28 30.53 -93.29
N LYS A 341 -32.86 31.66 -93.89
CA LYS A 341 -31.62 32.36 -93.51
C LYS A 341 -31.67 32.94 -92.09
N LYS A 342 -32.84 33.43 -91.66
CA LYS A 342 -33.04 34.01 -90.31
C LYS A 342 -33.12 32.96 -89.21
N THR A 343 -33.47 31.72 -89.53
CA THR A 343 -33.62 30.65 -88.55
C THR A 343 -32.25 30.09 -88.14
N PRO A 344 -31.80 30.26 -86.88
CA PRO A 344 -30.57 29.67 -86.39
C PRO A 344 -30.74 28.15 -86.28
N THR A 345 -29.65 27.41 -86.51
CA THR A 345 -29.64 25.94 -86.42
C THR A 345 -28.97 25.41 -85.16
N PHE A 346 -28.40 26.29 -84.33
CA PHE A 346 -27.76 25.95 -83.06
C PHE A 346 -27.82 27.11 -82.07
N LEU A 347 -27.81 26.80 -80.77
CA LEU A 347 -27.68 27.78 -79.69
C LEU A 347 -26.21 27.96 -79.33
N ASN A 348 -25.67 29.16 -79.51
CA ASN A 348 -24.30 29.49 -79.15
C ASN A 348 -24.18 29.88 -77.67
N ILE A 349 -24.32 28.89 -76.79
CA ILE A 349 -24.26 29.07 -75.33
C ILE A 349 -23.09 28.25 -74.80
N ASP A 350 -22.21 28.85 -74.00
CA ASP A 350 -21.08 28.15 -73.41
C ASP A 350 -21.49 27.31 -72.19
N ASN A 351 -21.28 26.00 -72.23
CA ASN A 351 -21.56 25.08 -71.12
C ASN A 351 -20.73 25.41 -69.87
N SER A 352 -19.54 26.00 -70.04
CA SER A 352 -18.66 26.32 -68.91
C SER A 352 -19.21 27.45 -68.03
N SER A 353 -20.12 28.26 -68.59
CA SER A 353 -20.82 29.34 -67.90
C SER A 353 -21.88 28.84 -66.91
N PHE A 354 -22.28 27.57 -66.98
CA PHE A 354 -23.23 26.94 -66.05
C PHE A 354 -22.53 26.05 -65.02
N TYR A 355 -23.14 25.95 -63.83
CA TYR A 355 -22.74 24.97 -62.82
C TYR A 355 -22.95 23.54 -63.33
N SER A 356 -22.09 22.61 -62.93
CA SER A 356 -22.11 21.20 -63.36
C SER A 356 -23.49 20.54 -63.28
N THR A 357 -24.27 20.85 -62.24
CA THR A 357 -25.64 20.37 -62.05
C THR A 357 -26.59 20.67 -63.22
N TYR A 358 -26.37 21.76 -63.96
CA TYR A 358 -27.26 22.20 -65.05
C TYR A 358 -26.73 21.83 -66.44
N ARG A 359 -25.50 21.31 -66.56
CA ARG A 359 -24.86 21.06 -67.87
C ARG A 359 -25.58 19.99 -68.69
N THR A 360 -25.95 18.87 -68.07
CA THR A 360 -26.69 17.80 -68.76
C THR A 360 -28.03 18.29 -69.29
N LYS A 361 -28.75 19.09 -68.49
CA LYS A 361 -30.03 19.70 -68.92
C LYS A 361 -29.79 20.68 -70.08
N LEU A 362 -28.73 21.48 -70.03
CA LEU A 362 -28.38 22.40 -71.10
C LEU A 362 -28.03 21.68 -72.41
N ASP A 363 -27.33 20.54 -72.34
CA ASP A 363 -27.02 19.73 -73.52
C ASP A 363 -28.29 19.17 -74.18
N ASP A 364 -29.27 18.72 -73.40
CA ASP A 364 -30.57 18.29 -73.92
C ASP A 364 -31.33 19.46 -74.57
N ILE A 365 -31.40 20.62 -73.90
CA ILE A 365 -32.02 21.86 -74.45
C ILE A 365 -31.41 22.23 -75.81
N LYS A 366 -30.07 22.20 -75.93
CA LYS A 366 -29.37 22.50 -77.19
C LYS A 366 -29.73 21.52 -78.30
N GLU A 367 -29.83 20.23 -77.98
CA GLU A 367 -30.17 19.21 -78.95
C GLU A 367 -31.64 19.31 -79.38
N GLN A 368 -32.57 19.52 -78.45
CA GLN A 368 -33.98 19.75 -78.77
C GLN A 368 -34.17 20.99 -79.64
N PHE A 369 -33.46 22.09 -79.35
CA PHE A 369 -33.50 23.29 -80.19
C PHE A 369 -33.01 23.00 -81.61
N ARG A 370 -31.89 22.29 -81.75
CA ARG A 370 -31.32 21.90 -83.04
C ARG A 370 -32.28 21.01 -83.84
N ILE A 371 -32.87 19.99 -83.22
CA ILE A 371 -33.83 19.09 -83.87
C ILE A 371 -35.04 19.88 -84.39
N ASN A 372 -35.64 20.72 -83.54
CA ASN A 372 -36.84 21.45 -83.91
C ASN A 372 -36.58 22.52 -84.99
N THR A 373 -35.46 23.25 -84.92
CA THR A 373 -35.08 24.25 -85.93
C THR A 373 -34.69 23.60 -87.28
N LEU A 374 -34.03 22.44 -87.27
CA LEU A 374 -33.76 21.70 -88.50
C LEU A 374 -35.06 21.20 -89.15
N GLN A 375 -36.01 20.70 -88.36
CA GLN A 375 -37.31 20.29 -88.89
C GLN A 375 -38.07 21.48 -89.49
N TYR A 376 -38.03 22.64 -88.85
CA TYR A 376 -38.60 23.89 -89.36
C TYR A 376 -38.02 24.26 -90.74
N VAL A 377 -36.69 24.27 -90.86
CA VAL A 377 -35.98 24.56 -92.12
C VAL A 377 -36.28 23.50 -93.20
N VAL A 378 -36.40 22.22 -92.82
CA VAL A 378 -36.77 21.14 -93.75
C VAL A 378 -38.18 21.34 -94.31
N ASN A 379 -39.14 21.72 -93.45
CA ASN A 379 -40.50 22.02 -93.88
C ASN A 379 -40.52 23.14 -94.93
N LEU A 380 -39.82 24.25 -94.64
CA LEU A 380 -39.68 25.40 -95.54
C LEU A 380 -38.95 25.08 -96.84
N LYS A 381 -37.87 24.29 -96.81
CA LYS A 381 -37.16 23.85 -98.03
C LYS A 381 -38.06 22.99 -98.91
N SER A 382 -38.90 22.16 -98.30
CA SER A 382 -39.90 21.37 -99.02
C SER A 382 -40.98 22.26 -99.63
N ASP A 383 -41.45 23.30 -98.91
CA ASP A 383 -42.39 24.29 -99.44
C ASP A 383 -41.80 25.05 -100.63
N ARG A 384 -40.54 25.48 -100.51
CA ARG A 384 -39.78 26.08 -101.61
C ARG A 384 -39.69 25.16 -102.83
N LYS A 385 -39.50 23.85 -102.63
CA LYS A 385 -39.46 22.88 -103.73
C LYS A 385 -40.82 22.78 -104.43
N ILE A 386 -41.91 22.83 -103.68
CA ILE A 386 -43.29 22.84 -104.22
C ILE A 386 -43.52 24.13 -105.03
N LEU A 387 -43.15 25.30 -104.49
CA LEU A 387 -43.26 26.57 -105.20
C LEU A 387 -42.43 26.59 -106.49
N LYS A 388 -41.19 26.08 -106.46
CA LYS A 388 -40.34 25.94 -107.67
C LYS A 388 -40.94 24.99 -108.70
N LYS A 389 -41.56 23.90 -108.25
CA LYS A 389 -42.30 22.98 -109.13
C LYS A 389 -43.49 23.70 -109.79
N ARG A 390 -44.26 24.45 -109.01
CA ARG A 390 -45.36 25.29 -109.52
C ARG A 390 -44.85 26.36 -110.50
N LEU A 391 -43.69 26.96 -110.24
CA LEU A 391 -43.08 27.96 -111.12
C LEU A 391 -42.61 27.36 -112.46
N SER A 392 -42.13 26.12 -112.44
CA SER A 392 -41.70 25.39 -113.65
C SER A 392 -42.87 24.86 -114.50
N ASP A 393 -44.06 24.76 -113.91
CA ASP A 393 -45.29 24.29 -114.56
C ASP A 393 -46.46 25.18 -114.07
N ILE A 394 -46.50 26.40 -114.62
CA ILE A 394 -47.37 27.49 -114.15
C ILE A 394 -48.85 27.21 -114.38
N PHE A 395 -49.19 26.29 -115.29
CA PHE A 395 -50.58 25.96 -115.61
C PHE A 395 -51.15 24.79 -114.81
N LYS A 396 -50.30 23.95 -114.20
CA LYS A 396 -50.73 22.80 -113.39
C LYS A 396 -50.79 23.10 -111.89
N PRO A 397 -51.98 23.32 -111.28
CA PRO A 397 -52.12 23.54 -109.85
C PRO A 397 -51.63 22.33 -109.04
N ILE A 398 -51.11 22.60 -107.84
CA ILE A 398 -50.60 21.57 -106.92
C ILE A 398 -51.47 21.59 -105.66
N GLU A 399 -51.96 20.42 -105.25
CA GLU A 399 -52.71 20.27 -103.99
C GLU A 399 -51.81 20.56 -102.78
N PHE A 400 -52.31 21.38 -101.86
CA PHE A 400 -51.58 21.73 -100.64
C PHE A 400 -51.69 20.60 -99.61
N VAL A 401 -50.53 20.14 -99.12
CA VAL A 401 -50.45 19.15 -98.03
C VAL A 401 -49.93 19.84 -96.77
N GLN A 402 -50.77 19.91 -95.73
CA GLN A 402 -50.39 20.50 -94.45
C GLN A 402 -49.30 19.68 -93.78
N LYS A 403 -48.22 20.35 -93.35
CA LYS A 403 -47.13 19.77 -92.57
C LYS A 403 -47.28 20.15 -91.09
N GLN A 404 -46.63 19.38 -90.22
CA GLN A 404 -46.60 19.66 -88.79
C GLN A 404 -45.85 20.98 -88.52
N ASP A 405 -46.52 21.91 -87.83
CA ASP A 405 -45.89 23.10 -87.27
C ASP A 405 -45.10 22.74 -86.01
N VAL A 406 -43.82 23.12 -85.99
CA VAL A 406 -42.90 22.90 -84.87
C VAL A 406 -42.54 24.19 -84.13
N SER A 407 -43.16 25.32 -84.49
CA SER A 407 -42.86 26.65 -83.92
C SER A 407 -43.04 26.68 -82.40
N SER A 408 -44.15 26.13 -81.90
CA SER A 408 -44.43 26.05 -80.46
C SER A 408 -43.42 25.17 -79.69
N ARG A 409 -42.83 24.16 -80.34
CA ARG A 409 -41.77 23.33 -79.73
C ARG A 409 -40.47 24.12 -79.59
N ILE A 410 -40.14 24.95 -80.57
CA ILE A 410 -38.98 25.85 -80.52
C ILE A 410 -39.17 26.87 -79.38
N GLU A 411 -40.35 27.47 -79.27
CA GLU A 411 -40.71 28.40 -78.18
C GLU A 411 -40.61 27.75 -76.80
N ALA A 412 -41.12 26.52 -76.64
CA ALA A 412 -41.03 25.79 -75.38
C ALA A 412 -39.58 25.53 -74.93
N VAL A 413 -38.71 25.14 -75.87
CA VAL A 413 -37.27 24.93 -75.58
C VAL A 413 -36.58 26.23 -75.16
N LEU A 414 -36.96 27.38 -75.74
CA LEU A 414 -36.42 28.68 -75.34
C LEU A 414 -36.89 29.12 -73.94
N LEU A 415 -38.13 28.78 -73.56
CA LEU A 415 -38.61 29.02 -72.19
C LEU A 415 -37.85 28.16 -71.18
N GLU A 416 -37.65 26.88 -71.48
CA GLU A 416 -36.89 25.98 -70.61
C GLU A 416 -35.42 26.42 -70.44
N LEU A 417 -34.83 26.98 -71.50
CA LEU A 417 -33.52 27.60 -71.43
C LEU A 417 -33.52 28.79 -70.45
N GLN A 418 -34.52 29.67 -70.53
CA GLN A 418 -34.64 30.84 -69.65
C GLN A 418 -34.78 30.42 -68.18
N GLU A 419 -35.63 29.44 -67.88
CA GLU A 419 -35.75 28.89 -66.53
C GLU A 419 -34.42 28.31 -66.01
N THR A 420 -33.67 27.62 -66.86
CA THR A 420 -32.37 27.04 -66.51
C THR A 420 -31.31 28.12 -66.23
N ILE A 421 -31.36 29.24 -66.96
CA ILE A 421 -30.52 30.43 -66.70
C ILE A 421 -30.84 31.01 -65.32
N ASP A 422 -32.12 31.19 -64.99
CA ASP A 422 -32.55 31.78 -63.73
C ASP A 422 -32.16 30.91 -62.52
N LEU A 423 -32.39 29.60 -62.62
CA LEU A 423 -31.95 28.62 -61.60
C LEU A 423 -30.42 28.61 -61.42
N SER A 424 -29.66 28.70 -62.51
CA SER A 424 -28.20 28.76 -62.45
C SER A 424 -27.71 30.05 -61.79
N ASN A 425 -28.33 31.20 -62.09
CA ASN A 425 -27.99 32.48 -61.48
C ASN A 425 -28.33 32.52 -59.98
N GLU A 426 -29.46 31.96 -59.57
CA GLU A 426 -29.85 31.88 -58.16
C GLU A 426 -28.93 30.94 -57.37
N PHE A 427 -28.44 29.86 -57.99
CA PHE A 427 -27.53 28.89 -57.35
C PHE A 427 -26.28 29.54 -56.75
N THR A 428 -25.78 30.62 -57.36
CA THR A 428 -24.65 31.40 -56.83
C THR A 428 -24.89 31.91 -55.40
N LYS A 429 -26.13 32.29 -55.05
CA LYS A 429 -26.49 32.78 -53.71
C LYS A 429 -26.42 31.68 -52.65
N SER A 430 -26.72 30.43 -53.03
CA SER A 430 -26.75 29.28 -52.13
C SER A 430 -25.49 28.41 -52.16
N LEU A 431 -24.57 28.66 -53.10
CA LEU A 431 -23.34 27.89 -53.31
C LEU A 431 -22.50 27.73 -52.04
N SER A 432 -22.29 28.80 -51.27
CA SER A 432 -21.49 28.76 -50.03
C SER A 432 -22.10 27.84 -48.97
N SER A 433 -23.41 27.94 -48.75
CA SER A 433 -24.18 27.09 -47.83
C SER A 433 -24.18 25.63 -48.30
N ASN A 434 -24.39 25.39 -49.59
CA ASN A 434 -24.38 24.06 -50.18
C ASN A 434 -22.99 23.40 -50.06
N LYS A 435 -21.90 24.16 -50.25
CA LYS A 435 -20.54 23.67 -50.02
C LYS A 435 -20.27 23.30 -48.56
N LEU A 436 -20.79 24.07 -47.60
CA LEU A 436 -20.65 23.74 -46.17
C LEU A 436 -21.39 22.43 -45.82
N LYS A 437 -22.65 22.29 -46.25
CA LYS A 437 -23.43 21.06 -46.06
C LYS A 437 -22.80 19.84 -46.74
N ALA A 438 -22.21 20.04 -47.93
CA ALA A 438 -21.48 19.00 -48.65
C ALA A 438 -20.24 18.53 -47.88
N LYS A 439 -19.43 19.46 -47.34
CA LYS A 439 -18.27 19.12 -46.50
C LYS A 439 -18.68 18.37 -45.25
N GLU A 440 -19.72 18.82 -44.58
CA GLU A 440 -20.26 18.16 -43.39
C GLU A 440 -20.75 16.75 -43.69
N SER A 441 -21.52 16.57 -44.77
CA SER A 441 -22.04 15.25 -45.17
C SER A 441 -20.92 14.26 -45.48
N LEU A 442 -19.89 14.68 -46.23
CA LEU A 442 -18.73 13.84 -46.51
C LEU A 442 -17.92 13.52 -45.25
N ARG A 443 -17.77 14.49 -44.33
CA ARG A 443 -17.08 14.29 -43.05
C ARG A 443 -17.82 13.27 -42.18
N LEU A 444 -19.14 13.42 -42.02
CA LEU A 444 -19.95 12.50 -41.22
C LEU A 444 -19.94 11.09 -41.82
N ASN A 445 -19.94 10.96 -43.16
CA ASN A 445 -19.77 9.66 -43.82
C ASN A 445 -18.40 9.03 -43.52
N GLU A 446 -17.32 9.80 -43.54
CA GLU A 446 -15.98 9.32 -43.16
C GLU A 446 -15.93 8.85 -41.70
N VAL A 447 -16.63 9.53 -40.80
CA VAL A 447 -16.80 9.12 -39.40
C VAL A 447 -17.59 7.82 -39.30
N TYR A 448 -18.70 7.70 -40.04
CA TYR A 448 -19.48 6.46 -40.11
C TYR A 448 -18.64 5.27 -40.56
N MET A 449 -17.92 5.39 -41.68
CA MET A 449 -17.03 4.34 -42.18
C MET A 449 -15.94 3.98 -41.19
N PHE A 450 -15.37 4.97 -40.49
CA PHE A 450 -14.40 4.73 -39.42
C PHE A 450 -14.99 3.90 -38.28
N LEU A 451 -16.20 4.22 -37.81
CA LEU A 451 -16.88 3.48 -36.74
C LEU A 451 -17.15 2.02 -37.11
N GLN A 452 -17.51 1.75 -38.37
CA GLN A 452 -17.67 0.38 -38.89
C GLN A 452 -16.33 -0.35 -38.92
N ASN A 453 -15.27 0.30 -39.44
CA ASN A 453 -13.95 -0.31 -39.58
C ASN A 453 -13.33 -0.70 -38.23
N ILE A 454 -13.49 0.12 -37.20
CA ILE A 454 -12.99 -0.21 -35.85
C ILE A 454 -13.93 -1.09 -35.05
N LYS A 455 -15.11 -1.45 -35.60
CA LYS A 455 -16.20 -2.13 -34.90
C LYS A 455 -16.52 -1.46 -33.55
N TYR A 456 -16.80 -0.17 -33.59
CA TYR A 456 -16.92 0.68 -32.40
C TYR A 456 -17.86 0.13 -31.33
N GLN A 457 -19.01 -0.43 -31.74
CA GLN A 457 -19.99 -1.03 -30.83
C GLN A 457 -19.44 -2.27 -30.10
N ASP A 458 -18.62 -3.09 -30.77
CA ASP A 458 -18.00 -4.27 -30.16
C ASP A 458 -16.92 -3.86 -29.14
N GLU A 459 -16.15 -2.80 -29.44
CA GLU A 459 -15.18 -2.22 -28.51
C GLU A 459 -15.87 -1.66 -27.25
N LEU A 460 -17.02 -0.98 -27.40
CA LEU A 460 -17.81 -0.52 -26.26
C LEU A 460 -18.35 -1.67 -25.42
N LYS A 461 -18.89 -2.72 -26.06
CA LYS A 461 -19.35 -3.94 -25.35
C LYS A 461 -18.22 -4.62 -24.60
N LYS A 462 -17.03 -4.70 -25.20
CA LYS A 462 -15.83 -5.26 -24.55
C LYS A 462 -15.44 -4.46 -23.32
N ILE A 463 -15.40 -3.13 -23.41
CA ILE A 463 -15.10 -2.26 -22.25
C ILE A 463 -16.17 -2.42 -21.16
N ALA A 464 -17.45 -2.47 -21.52
CA ALA A 464 -18.53 -2.70 -20.56
C ALA A 464 -18.40 -4.05 -19.85
N GLY A 465 -18.10 -5.13 -20.58
CA GLY A 465 -17.87 -6.45 -19.98
C GLY A 465 -16.67 -6.47 -19.03
N LEU A 466 -15.58 -5.79 -19.37
CA LEU A 466 -14.42 -5.66 -18.47
C LEU A 466 -14.74 -4.86 -17.21
N LYS A 467 -15.61 -3.84 -17.29
CA LYS A 467 -16.05 -3.07 -16.12
C LYS A 467 -16.89 -3.88 -15.14
N VAL A 468 -17.71 -4.81 -15.63
CA VAL A 468 -18.45 -5.75 -14.76
C VAL A 468 -17.47 -6.61 -13.98
N ILE A 469 -16.45 -7.16 -14.66
CA ILE A 469 -15.39 -7.96 -14.01
C ILE A 469 -14.59 -7.11 -13.00
N GLU A 470 -14.28 -5.85 -13.31
CA GLU A 470 -13.62 -4.93 -12.37
C GLU A 470 -14.46 -4.72 -11.10
N SER A 471 -15.78 -4.53 -11.25
CA SER A 471 -16.71 -4.36 -10.13
C SER A 471 -16.75 -5.60 -9.24
N ASP A 472 -16.93 -6.79 -9.82
CA ASP A 472 -16.98 -8.06 -9.09
C ASP A 472 -15.68 -8.31 -8.31
N CYS A 473 -14.52 -8.07 -8.94
CA CYS A 473 -13.23 -8.17 -8.26
C CYS A 473 -13.07 -7.10 -7.16
N GLY A 474 -13.65 -5.92 -7.35
CA GLY A 474 -13.66 -4.83 -6.37
C GLY A 474 -14.43 -5.20 -5.10
N GLU A 475 -15.63 -5.77 -5.24
CA GLU A 475 -16.44 -6.25 -4.11
C GLU A 475 -15.71 -7.34 -3.32
N LYS A 476 -15.17 -8.35 -4.01
CA LYS A 476 -14.38 -9.42 -3.36
C LYS A 476 -13.15 -8.91 -2.61
N ASN A 477 -12.47 -7.91 -3.17
CA ASN A 477 -11.33 -7.28 -2.50
C ASN A 477 -11.76 -6.50 -1.24
N ILE A 478 -12.91 -5.81 -1.28
CA ILE A 478 -13.47 -5.12 -0.11
C ILE A 478 -13.86 -6.13 0.98
N ASP A 479 -14.52 -7.22 0.62
CA ASP A 479 -14.89 -8.28 1.55
C ASP A 479 -13.66 -8.90 2.21
N ALA A 480 -12.64 -9.28 1.42
CA ALA A 480 -11.40 -9.84 1.95
C ALA A 480 -10.67 -8.86 2.89
N GLN A 481 -10.69 -7.55 2.59
CA GLN A 481 -10.14 -6.53 3.49
C GLN A 481 -10.93 -6.39 4.79
N ARG A 482 -12.27 -6.46 4.71
CA ARG A 482 -13.15 -6.38 5.87
C ARG A 482 -12.94 -7.59 6.79
N ASP A 483 -12.81 -8.78 6.23
CA ASP A 483 -12.62 -10.02 7.00
C ASP A 483 -11.28 -10.00 7.74
N VAL A 484 -10.19 -9.58 7.09
CA VAL A 484 -8.88 -9.36 7.74
C VAL A 484 -9.01 -8.35 8.88
N LYS A 485 -9.61 -7.18 8.61
CA LYS A 485 -9.74 -6.13 9.63
C LYS A 485 -10.56 -6.57 10.83
N LYS A 486 -11.63 -7.33 10.61
CA LYS A 486 -12.47 -7.88 11.67
C LYS A 486 -11.65 -8.75 12.63
N ILE A 487 -10.84 -9.67 12.08
CA ILE A 487 -9.99 -10.54 12.91
C ILE A 487 -8.89 -9.74 13.62
N GLU A 488 -8.29 -8.73 12.97
CA GLU A 488 -7.32 -7.84 13.60
C GLU A 488 -7.92 -7.07 14.80
N ASP A 489 -9.14 -6.54 14.64
CA ASP A 489 -9.85 -5.82 15.70
C ASP A 489 -10.21 -6.77 16.87
N GLU A 490 -10.62 -8.01 16.58
CA GLU A 490 -10.89 -9.04 17.60
C GLU A 490 -9.62 -9.44 18.37
N ILE A 491 -8.48 -9.65 17.68
CA ILE A 491 -7.18 -9.91 18.32
C ILE A 491 -6.78 -8.73 19.21
N LYS A 492 -6.98 -7.49 18.74
CA LYS A 492 -6.65 -6.29 19.52
C LYS A 492 -7.48 -6.18 20.79
N ALA A 493 -8.78 -6.51 20.72
CA ALA A 493 -9.66 -6.53 21.88
C ALA A 493 -9.19 -7.59 22.91
N LEU A 494 -8.92 -8.82 22.47
CA LEU A 494 -8.42 -9.90 23.34
C LEU A 494 -7.05 -9.56 23.97
N LYS A 495 -6.14 -8.92 23.21
CA LYS A 495 -4.85 -8.44 23.75
C LYS A 495 -5.02 -7.30 24.77
N SER A 496 -6.07 -6.50 24.66
CA SER A 496 -6.40 -5.48 25.66
C SER A 496 -6.95 -6.11 26.95
N GLU A 497 -7.72 -7.18 26.83
CA GLU A 497 -8.25 -7.95 27.96
C GLU A 497 -7.12 -8.63 28.76
N LEU A 498 -6.02 -9.01 28.11
CA LEU A 498 -4.79 -9.49 28.75
C LEU A 498 -4.01 -8.42 29.54
N LYS A 499 -4.23 -7.12 29.28
CA LYS A 499 -3.46 -6.00 29.84
C LYS A 499 -4.16 -5.28 31.00
N ASP A 500 -4.79 -6.02 31.91
CA ASP A 500 -5.31 -5.42 33.13
C ASP A 500 -4.17 -5.15 34.15
N GLU A 501 -3.45 -4.04 33.94
CA GLU A 501 -2.31 -3.57 34.74
C GLU A 501 -2.69 -3.20 36.19
N THR A 502 -3.99 -3.12 36.51
CA THR A 502 -4.48 -2.86 37.88
C THR A 502 -4.20 -4.00 38.84
N LYS A 503 -4.22 -5.25 38.35
CA LYS A 503 -3.97 -6.47 39.14
C LYS A 503 -2.57 -6.51 39.75
N GLY A 504 -1.59 -5.84 39.12
CA GLY A 504 -0.23 -5.72 39.64
C GLY A 504 -0.17 -4.99 40.98
N ALA A 505 -0.91 -3.89 41.11
CA ALA A 505 -1.02 -3.15 42.37
C ALA A 505 -1.75 -3.97 43.43
N ASP A 506 -2.83 -4.66 43.05
CA ASP A 506 -3.60 -5.51 43.95
C ASP A 506 -2.74 -6.62 44.58
N ARG A 507 -1.89 -7.29 43.78
CA ARG A 507 -1.02 -8.34 44.33
C ARG A 507 0.07 -7.81 45.25
N VAL A 508 0.64 -6.64 44.95
CA VAL A 508 1.57 -6.01 45.90
C VAL A 508 0.84 -5.65 47.19
N ASN A 509 -0.40 -5.17 47.09
CA ASN A 509 -1.25 -4.88 48.25
C ASN A 509 -1.61 -6.13 49.03
N GLU A 510 -1.83 -7.28 48.40
CA GLU A 510 -2.00 -8.57 49.09
C GLU A 510 -0.77 -8.88 49.94
N TYR A 511 0.43 -8.78 49.38
CA TYR A 511 1.66 -9.00 50.14
C TYR A 511 1.88 -7.99 51.27
N LEU A 512 1.55 -6.72 51.05
CA LEU A 512 1.61 -5.69 52.08
C LEU A 512 0.57 -5.93 53.19
N ASN A 513 -0.65 -6.33 52.85
CA ASN A 513 -1.75 -6.48 53.82
C ASN A 513 -1.66 -7.79 54.62
N ASP A 514 -1.48 -8.92 53.94
CA ASP A 514 -1.60 -10.26 54.53
C ASP A 514 -0.47 -10.55 55.53
N PHE A 515 0.73 -10.02 55.26
CA PHE A 515 1.93 -10.37 56.01
C PHE A 515 2.40 -9.25 56.94
N PHE A 516 2.02 -7.99 56.69
CA PHE A 516 2.50 -6.86 57.50
C PHE A 516 1.47 -6.40 58.56
N GLY A 517 0.17 -6.66 58.36
CA GLY A 517 -0.87 -6.16 59.28
C GLY A 517 -0.98 -4.62 59.34
N HIS A 518 -0.11 -3.87 58.65
CA HIS A 518 -0.20 -2.43 58.49
C HIS A 518 -1.02 -2.11 57.25
N LYS A 519 -2.30 -1.77 57.45
CA LYS A 519 -3.17 -1.16 56.42
C LYS A 519 -2.75 0.28 56.06
N GLU A 520 -1.58 0.73 56.51
CA GLU A 520 -1.15 2.11 56.40
C GLU A 520 -0.54 2.41 55.04
N ILE A 521 0.08 1.44 54.34
CA ILE A 521 0.73 1.61 53.04
C ILE A 521 0.10 0.68 52.01
N SER A 522 -0.24 1.23 50.84
CA SER A 522 -0.76 0.50 49.68
C SER A 522 -0.23 1.11 48.37
N LEU A 523 -0.30 0.37 47.27
CA LEU A 523 -0.11 0.85 45.91
C LEU A 523 -1.46 1.12 45.25
N SER A 524 -1.61 2.28 44.62
CA SER A 524 -2.75 2.57 43.75
C SER A 524 -2.30 2.69 42.29
N SER A 525 -3.06 2.11 41.37
CA SER A 525 -2.86 2.30 39.93
C SER A 525 -3.41 3.65 39.50
N VAL A 526 -2.57 4.49 38.89
CA VAL A 526 -2.93 5.79 38.33
C VAL A 526 -2.68 5.78 36.83
N GLU A 527 -3.63 6.26 36.05
CA GLU A 527 -3.51 6.38 34.59
C GLU A 527 -2.56 7.54 34.24
N SER A 528 -1.57 7.27 33.38
CA SER A 528 -0.60 8.24 32.88
C SER A 528 -0.60 8.24 31.35
N LEU A 529 0.04 9.26 30.75
CA LEU A 529 0.17 9.39 29.29
C LEU A 529 0.87 8.18 28.64
N ASP A 530 1.70 7.46 29.41
CA ASP A 530 2.48 6.30 28.96
C ASP A 530 1.93 4.94 29.44
N GLY A 531 0.72 4.89 30.00
CA GLY A 531 0.12 3.68 30.60
C GLY A 531 -0.17 3.83 32.10
N TYR A 532 -0.46 2.74 32.81
CA TYR A 532 -0.65 2.80 34.26
C TYR A 532 0.68 2.96 34.98
N ARG A 533 0.68 3.65 36.12
CA ARG A 533 1.82 3.72 37.04
C ARG A 533 1.32 3.48 38.46
N PHE A 534 2.17 2.97 39.34
CA PHE A 534 1.79 2.79 40.74
C PHE A 534 2.24 3.97 41.59
N GLU A 535 1.38 4.43 42.48
CA GLU A 535 1.69 5.42 43.50
C GLU A 535 1.60 4.79 44.89
N VAL A 536 2.53 5.15 45.77
CA VAL A 536 2.48 4.73 47.17
C VAL A 536 1.50 5.61 47.92
N ILE A 537 0.48 5.00 48.50
CA ILE A 537 -0.57 5.65 49.28
C ILE A 537 -0.38 5.31 50.74
N ARG A 538 -0.27 6.34 51.59
CA ARG A 538 -0.29 6.25 53.04
C ARG A 538 -1.58 6.87 53.60
N HIS A 539 -2.39 6.11 54.32
CA HIS A 539 -3.69 6.56 54.86
C HIS A 539 -4.63 7.23 53.82
N GLY A 540 -4.64 6.73 52.58
CA GLY A 540 -5.46 7.28 51.50
C GLY A 540 -4.89 8.53 50.80
N ILE A 541 -3.68 8.97 51.17
CA ILE A 541 -2.99 10.12 50.57
C ILE A 541 -1.64 9.67 50.00
N LYS A 542 -1.18 10.26 48.91
CA LYS A 542 0.16 10.00 48.35
C LYS A 542 1.27 10.19 49.39
N ALA A 543 2.11 9.18 49.55
CA ALA A 543 3.22 9.18 50.49
C ALA A 543 4.46 9.84 49.88
N HIS A 544 4.99 10.89 50.53
CA HIS A 544 6.20 11.59 50.06
C HIS A 544 7.47 11.24 50.86
N HIS A 545 7.33 10.64 52.05
CA HIS A 545 8.46 10.31 52.93
C HIS A 545 8.24 8.92 53.54
N LEU A 546 8.89 7.91 52.96
CA LEU A 546 8.97 6.57 53.52
C LEU A 546 10.24 6.40 54.36
N SER A 547 10.15 5.63 55.43
CA SER A 547 11.33 5.18 56.17
C SER A 547 12.16 4.19 55.34
N GLU A 548 13.42 4.00 55.69
CA GLU A 548 14.30 3.02 55.00
C GLU A 548 13.72 1.59 55.06
N GLY A 549 13.10 1.22 56.19
CA GLY A 549 12.39 -0.05 56.35
C GLY A 549 11.20 -0.17 55.39
N GLU A 550 10.37 0.88 55.28
CA GLU A 550 9.21 0.90 54.37
C GLU A 550 9.62 0.87 52.89
N CYS A 551 10.68 1.59 52.52
CA CYS A 551 11.25 1.52 51.18
C CYS A 551 11.71 0.10 50.84
N SER A 552 12.48 -0.52 51.73
CA SER A 552 12.98 -1.89 51.53
C SER A 552 11.82 -2.90 51.46
N LEU A 553 10.77 -2.69 52.25
CA LEU A 553 9.60 -3.56 52.30
C LEU A 553 8.76 -3.46 51.02
N VAL A 554 8.38 -2.24 50.62
CA VAL A 554 7.64 -2.00 49.37
C VAL A 554 8.44 -2.54 48.20
N ALA A 555 9.77 -2.36 48.21
CA ALA A 555 10.62 -2.89 47.18
C ALA A 555 10.61 -4.40 47.09
N PHE A 556 10.67 -5.06 48.25
CA PHE A 556 10.62 -6.51 48.31
C PHE A 556 9.24 -7.04 47.88
N CYS A 557 8.14 -6.46 48.36
CA CYS A 557 6.78 -6.85 47.94
C CYS A 557 6.55 -6.64 46.44
N TYR A 558 7.04 -5.53 45.90
CA TYR A 558 7.02 -5.24 44.47
C TYR A 558 7.79 -6.31 43.68
N PHE A 559 8.98 -6.69 44.15
CA PHE A 559 9.74 -7.78 43.53
C PHE A 559 8.98 -9.10 43.57
N MET A 560 8.41 -9.48 44.72
CA MET A 560 7.65 -10.71 44.88
C MET A 560 6.44 -10.76 43.95
N ALA A 561 5.67 -9.67 43.84
CA ALA A 561 4.55 -9.59 42.90
C ALA A 561 5.00 -9.58 41.44
N LYS A 562 6.16 -9.00 41.14
CA LYS A 562 6.74 -9.05 39.80
C LYS A 562 7.20 -10.45 39.39
N LEU A 563 7.41 -11.38 40.32
CA LEU A 563 7.61 -12.80 40.00
C LEU A 563 6.36 -13.47 39.41
N GLU A 564 5.19 -12.85 39.57
CA GLU A 564 3.91 -13.30 39.01
C GLU A 564 3.48 -12.52 37.77
N ASP A 565 4.36 -11.66 37.25
CA ASP A 565 4.09 -10.98 35.99
C ASP A 565 3.99 -11.99 34.84
N ILE A 566 3.35 -11.56 33.76
CA ILE A 566 3.14 -12.38 32.55
C ILE A 566 4.46 -12.95 32.02
N ASN A 567 5.57 -12.23 32.24
CA ASN A 567 6.89 -12.62 31.75
C ASN A 567 7.62 -13.62 32.64
N THR A 568 7.08 -13.97 33.82
CA THR A 568 7.77 -14.80 34.82
C THR A 568 6.91 -15.97 35.30
N LYS A 569 5.59 -15.75 35.43
CA LYS A 569 4.67 -16.74 35.97
C LYS A 569 4.63 -17.97 35.07
N GLY A 570 4.95 -19.13 35.64
CA GLY A 570 4.99 -20.41 34.92
C GLY A 570 6.36 -20.78 34.32
N GLU A 571 7.30 -19.83 34.17
CA GLU A 571 8.61 -20.08 33.55
C GLU A 571 9.67 -20.66 34.52
N LYS A 572 9.41 -20.67 35.83
CA LYS A 572 10.37 -21.08 36.89
C LYS A 572 11.72 -20.33 36.77
N PRO A 573 11.76 -19.01 37.04
CA PRO A 573 12.98 -18.20 36.90
C PRO A 573 14.14 -18.63 37.79
N ILE A 574 15.35 -18.20 37.42
CA ILE A 574 16.50 -18.08 38.32
C ILE A 574 16.33 -16.79 39.12
N ILE A 575 16.23 -16.90 40.44
CA ILE A 575 15.96 -15.78 41.35
C ILE A 575 17.24 -15.47 42.13
N TYR A 576 17.68 -14.21 42.15
CA TYR A 576 18.76 -13.72 43.00
C TYR A 576 18.24 -12.62 43.93
N ILE A 577 18.38 -12.79 45.23
CA ILE A 577 17.93 -11.85 46.25
C ILE A 577 19.13 -11.34 47.04
N ASP A 578 19.48 -10.06 46.87
CA ASP A 578 20.62 -9.42 47.52
C ASP A 578 20.19 -8.54 48.69
N ASP A 579 20.65 -8.90 49.88
CA ASP A 579 20.43 -8.17 51.13
C ASP A 579 18.97 -7.67 51.26
N PRO A 580 17.96 -8.57 51.29
CA PRO A 580 16.55 -8.16 51.30
C PRO A 580 16.10 -7.48 52.59
N ILE A 581 17.02 -7.27 53.54
CA ILE A 581 16.79 -6.69 54.85
C ILE A 581 17.86 -5.64 55.08
N SER A 582 17.45 -4.40 55.32
CA SER A 582 18.34 -3.35 55.80
C SER A 582 18.84 -3.66 57.22
N SER A 583 20.09 -3.32 57.51
CA SER A 583 20.73 -3.48 58.82
C SER A 583 19.99 -2.82 59.99
N LEU A 584 19.03 -1.94 59.71
CA LEU A 584 18.35 -1.11 60.72
C LEU A 584 17.00 -1.67 61.19
N ASP A 585 16.43 -2.69 60.53
CA ASP A 585 15.10 -3.19 60.86
C ASP A 585 15.01 -4.71 61.04
N ASN A 586 15.19 -5.15 62.29
CA ASN A 586 15.00 -6.55 62.67
C ASN A 586 13.53 -6.99 62.61
N ASN A 587 12.56 -6.06 62.53
CA ASN A 587 11.14 -6.41 62.56
C ASN A 587 10.66 -7.07 61.26
N HIS A 588 11.36 -6.84 60.14
CA HIS A 588 10.98 -7.37 58.83
C HIS A 588 11.63 -8.72 58.47
N ILE A 589 12.52 -9.24 59.33
CA ILE A 589 13.22 -10.51 59.07
C ILE A 589 12.23 -11.66 58.86
N PHE A 590 11.22 -11.75 59.73
CA PHE A 590 10.19 -12.80 59.65
C PHE A 590 9.33 -12.68 58.40
N PHE A 591 8.99 -11.46 58.03
CA PHE A 591 8.18 -11.15 56.84
C PHE A 591 8.90 -11.58 55.56
N VAL A 592 10.12 -11.07 55.37
CA VAL A 592 10.94 -11.37 54.19
C VAL A 592 11.20 -12.87 54.10
N PHE A 593 11.54 -13.51 55.22
CA PHE A 593 11.70 -14.97 55.25
C PHE A 593 10.41 -15.71 54.87
N SER A 594 9.25 -15.30 55.40
CA SER A 594 7.97 -15.96 55.15
C SER A 594 7.58 -15.88 53.69
N LEU A 595 7.71 -14.72 53.05
CA LEU A 595 7.46 -14.54 51.62
C LEU A 595 8.40 -15.37 50.73
N ILE A 596 9.70 -15.41 51.05
CA ILE A 596 10.64 -16.27 50.33
C ILE A 596 10.23 -17.73 50.48
N ASN A 597 9.84 -18.14 51.69
CA ASN A 597 9.52 -19.52 51.95
C ASN A 597 8.18 -19.95 51.33
N SER A 598 7.13 -19.13 51.36
CA SER A 598 5.81 -19.46 50.79
C SER A 598 5.76 -19.28 49.27
N GLU A 599 6.12 -18.10 48.78
CA GLU A 599 5.87 -17.72 47.39
C GLU A 599 6.95 -18.23 46.43
N ILE A 600 8.16 -18.50 46.92
CA ILE A 600 9.24 -19.03 46.09
C ILE A 600 9.50 -20.51 46.40
N VAL A 601 9.82 -20.84 47.66
CA VAL A 601 10.30 -22.18 48.00
C VAL A 601 9.19 -23.22 48.00
N ASP A 602 8.09 -22.97 48.73
CA ASP A 602 6.97 -23.92 48.83
C ASP A 602 6.22 -24.04 47.50
N SER A 603 6.00 -22.92 46.80
CA SER A 603 5.34 -22.88 45.48
C SER A 603 6.09 -23.67 44.38
N GLY A 604 7.41 -23.86 44.53
CA GLY A 604 8.27 -24.45 43.51
C GLY A 604 8.42 -23.57 42.26
N ALA A 605 8.18 -22.25 42.38
CA ALA A 605 8.15 -21.29 41.28
C ALA A 605 9.55 -20.77 40.88
N PHE A 606 10.60 -21.61 40.95
CA PHE A 606 11.95 -21.23 40.57
C PHE A 606 12.74 -22.44 40.02
N SER A 607 13.72 -22.17 39.17
CA SER A 607 14.71 -23.17 38.73
C SER A 607 15.97 -23.12 39.59
N GLN A 608 16.38 -21.93 40.02
CA GLN A 608 17.52 -21.73 40.90
C GLN A 608 17.37 -20.48 41.76
N LEU A 609 17.67 -20.56 43.05
CA LEU A 609 17.52 -19.47 44.02
C LEU A 609 18.88 -19.10 44.61
N PHE A 610 19.20 -17.82 44.62
CA PHE A 610 20.38 -17.23 45.23
C PHE A 610 19.92 -16.20 46.26
N ILE A 611 20.45 -16.25 47.47
CA ILE A 611 20.13 -15.27 48.51
C ILE A 611 21.43 -14.81 49.16
N SER A 612 21.82 -13.56 48.94
CA SER A 612 22.95 -12.94 49.65
C SER A 612 22.49 -12.13 50.87
N THR A 613 23.23 -12.24 51.97
CA THR A 613 22.97 -11.43 53.16
C THR A 613 24.24 -11.07 53.95
N HIS A 614 24.27 -9.89 54.57
CA HIS A 614 25.19 -9.53 55.65
C HIS A 614 24.59 -9.72 57.05
N ASN A 615 23.27 -9.92 57.13
CA ASN A 615 22.54 -10.04 58.38
C ASN A 615 22.60 -11.49 58.89
N LEU A 616 23.25 -11.69 60.04
CA LEU A 616 23.39 -13.01 60.65
C LEU A 616 22.05 -13.57 61.15
N ASP A 617 21.13 -12.73 61.63
CA ASP A 617 19.81 -13.17 62.06
C ASP A 617 18.99 -13.67 60.87
N PHE A 618 19.01 -12.97 59.74
CA PHE A 618 18.39 -13.46 58.53
C PHE A 618 19.02 -14.76 58.02
N LEU A 619 20.35 -14.86 58.06
CA LEU A 619 21.06 -16.09 57.71
C LEU A 619 20.57 -17.30 58.54
N LYS A 620 20.25 -17.11 59.82
CA LYS A 620 19.68 -18.18 60.66
C LYS A 620 18.34 -18.68 60.13
N TYR A 621 17.49 -17.78 59.62
CA TYR A 621 16.21 -18.16 59.02
C TYR A 621 16.37 -18.81 57.65
N LEU A 622 17.29 -18.32 56.80
CA LEU A 622 17.57 -18.95 55.51
C LEU A 622 18.03 -20.41 55.62
N LYS A 623 18.67 -20.78 56.75
CA LYS A 623 19.00 -22.18 57.03
C LYS A 623 17.75 -23.07 57.22
N ARG A 624 16.62 -22.48 57.62
CA ARG A 624 15.34 -23.15 57.92
C ARG A 624 14.36 -23.22 56.74
N LEU A 625 14.76 -22.85 55.52
CA LEU A 625 13.94 -23.05 54.33
C LEU A 625 13.45 -24.51 54.23
N LEU A 626 12.36 -24.78 53.50
CA LEU A 626 11.81 -26.14 53.36
C LEU A 626 12.73 -27.05 52.52
N PRO A 627 12.98 -28.31 52.95
CA PRO A 627 13.87 -29.24 52.23
C PRO A 627 13.24 -29.80 50.95
N LYS A 628 11.92 -29.63 50.80
CA LYS A 628 11.12 -30.03 49.64
C LYS A 628 10.13 -28.92 49.27
N ASP A 629 9.76 -28.84 48.00
CA ASP A 629 8.64 -28.02 47.54
C ASP A 629 7.28 -28.72 47.75
N ARG A 630 6.16 -28.03 47.47
CA ARG A 630 4.80 -28.60 47.59
C ARG A 630 4.53 -29.81 46.69
N TYR A 631 5.37 -30.04 45.68
CA TYR A 631 5.30 -31.18 44.77
C TYR A 631 6.18 -32.36 45.23
N GLY A 632 6.92 -32.20 46.33
CA GLY A 632 7.77 -33.23 46.92
C GLY A 632 9.19 -33.30 46.35
N ASN A 633 9.61 -32.34 45.51
CA ASN A 633 10.96 -32.31 44.93
C ASN A 633 12.00 -31.92 45.98
N ASN A 634 13.11 -32.67 46.06
CA ASN A 634 14.21 -32.33 46.97
C ASN A 634 14.93 -31.05 46.52
N LEU A 635 15.12 -30.11 47.43
CA LEU A 635 15.85 -28.86 47.20
C LEU A 635 17.25 -28.94 47.79
N GLU A 636 18.24 -29.18 46.95
CA GLU A 636 19.65 -29.16 47.35
C GLU A 636 20.12 -27.73 47.67
N ARG A 637 20.90 -27.61 48.75
CA ARG A 637 21.39 -26.32 49.27
C ARG A 637 22.90 -26.20 49.24
N ARG A 638 23.38 -25.01 48.90
CA ARG A 638 24.78 -24.64 49.01
C ARG A 638 24.94 -23.34 49.80
N TYR A 639 26.01 -23.27 50.60
CA TYR A 639 26.31 -22.13 51.45
C TYR A 639 27.68 -21.58 51.07
N PHE A 640 27.72 -20.30 50.72
CA PHE A 640 28.92 -19.58 50.33
C PHE A 640 29.19 -18.43 51.30
N ILE A 641 30.45 -18.02 51.39
CA ILE A 641 30.86 -16.77 52.02
C ILE A 641 31.61 -15.91 51.00
N ILE A 642 31.30 -14.62 50.94
CA ILE A 642 32.10 -13.64 50.20
C ILE A 642 32.94 -12.88 51.21
N GLU A 643 34.25 -13.03 51.07
CA GLU A 643 35.26 -12.38 51.89
C GLU A 643 36.06 -11.42 51.03
N ARG A 644 36.37 -10.24 51.56
CA ARG A 644 37.27 -9.29 50.91
C ARG A 644 38.63 -9.37 51.57
N ASN A 645 39.63 -9.77 50.79
CA ASN A 645 41.03 -9.76 51.17
C ASN A 645 41.66 -8.53 50.52
N GLU A 646 42.03 -7.53 51.33
CA GLU A 646 42.57 -6.26 50.86
C GLU A 646 41.66 -5.56 49.83
N GLN A 647 42.03 -5.64 48.55
CA GLN A 647 41.35 -5.01 47.43
C GLN A 647 40.54 -6.01 46.57
N GLU A 648 40.49 -7.29 46.96
CA GLU A 648 39.86 -8.35 46.15
C GLU A 648 38.86 -9.18 46.95
N SER A 649 37.67 -9.35 46.37
CA SER A 649 36.61 -10.21 46.87
C SER A 649 36.77 -11.62 46.33
N ASN A 650 36.61 -12.58 47.23
CA ASN A 650 36.64 -14.00 46.92
C ASN A 650 35.38 -14.67 47.44
N ILE A 651 34.84 -15.58 46.65
CA ILE A 651 33.77 -16.49 47.08
C ILE A 651 34.45 -17.76 47.60
N ARG A 652 33.99 -18.26 48.74
CA ARG A 652 34.42 -19.53 49.33
C ARG A 652 33.21 -20.32 49.79
N LEU A 653 33.39 -21.60 50.06
CA LEU A 653 32.39 -22.35 50.80
C LEU A 653 32.26 -21.77 52.21
N MET A 654 31.02 -21.61 52.67
CA MET A 654 30.75 -21.17 54.02
C MET A 654 31.41 -22.15 55.00
N PRO A 655 32.25 -21.67 55.94
CA PRO A 655 32.86 -22.53 56.92
C PRO A 655 31.82 -23.32 57.71
N ASN A 656 32.14 -24.56 58.10
CA ASN A 656 31.23 -25.42 58.86
C ASN A 656 30.70 -24.71 60.12
N TYR A 657 31.50 -23.84 60.74
CA TYR A 657 31.02 -23.11 61.89
C TYR A 657 29.89 -22.13 61.57
N LEU A 658 29.98 -21.42 60.45
CA LEU A 658 28.94 -20.49 60.04
C LEU A 658 27.77 -21.21 59.39
N LYS A 659 28.00 -22.40 58.81
CA LYS A 659 26.97 -23.28 58.26
C LYS A 659 26.15 -23.95 59.36
N SER A 660 26.81 -24.60 60.31
CA SER A 660 26.18 -25.43 61.35
C SER A 660 25.78 -24.63 62.59
N TYR A 661 26.53 -23.60 62.98
CA TYR A 661 26.23 -22.88 64.21
C TYR A 661 25.28 -21.70 63.98
N VAL A 662 24.25 -21.63 64.82
CA VAL A 662 23.27 -20.54 64.86
C VAL A 662 23.78 -19.40 65.74
N THR A 663 24.80 -19.63 66.58
CA THR A 663 25.36 -18.65 67.53
C THR A 663 26.88 -18.74 67.60
N GLU A 664 27.55 -17.64 68.00
CA GLU A 664 28.99 -17.64 68.29
C GLU A 664 29.32 -18.65 69.41
N PHE A 665 28.36 -18.95 70.29
CA PHE A 665 28.52 -19.88 71.41
C PHE A 665 29.00 -21.28 70.99
N ASN A 666 28.38 -21.92 69.99
CA ASN A 666 28.82 -23.25 69.54
C ASN A 666 30.18 -23.19 68.83
N TYR A 667 30.50 -22.08 68.15
CA TYR A 667 31.83 -21.88 67.58
C TYR A 667 32.89 -21.78 68.69
N LEU A 668 32.61 -21.00 69.73
CA LEU A 668 33.54 -20.83 70.85
C LEU A 668 33.72 -22.15 71.62
N PHE A 669 32.64 -22.92 71.80
CA PHE A 669 32.72 -24.30 72.30
C PHE A 669 33.63 -25.17 71.42
N HIS A 670 33.47 -25.12 70.10
CA HIS A 670 34.32 -25.88 69.17
C HIS A 670 35.79 -25.45 69.25
N GLN A 671 36.10 -24.17 69.45
CA GLN A 671 37.49 -23.71 69.62
C GLN A 671 38.09 -24.21 70.94
N VAL A 672 37.33 -24.18 72.02
CA VAL A 672 37.73 -24.81 73.29
C VAL A 672 37.95 -26.31 73.08
N PHE A 673 37.04 -26.99 72.37
CA PHE A 673 37.18 -28.41 72.02
C PHE A 673 38.44 -28.71 71.20
N LYS A 674 38.73 -27.91 70.17
CA LYS A 674 39.95 -28.07 69.36
C LYS A 674 41.21 -27.91 70.19
N CYS A 675 41.26 -26.91 71.06
CA CYS A 675 42.41 -26.69 71.93
C CYS A 675 42.61 -27.86 72.91
N ALA A 676 41.53 -28.43 73.44
CA ALA A 676 41.59 -29.59 74.33
C ALA A 676 42.10 -30.88 73.65
N ASN A 677 41.80 -31.04 72.36
CA ASN A 677 42.18 -32.21 71.55
C ASN A 677 43.45 -32.02 70.71
N ALA A 678 44.09 -30.86 70.76
CA ALA A 678 45.26 -30.58 69.94
C ALA A 678 46.47 -31.45 70.37
N PRO A 679 47.31 -31.91 69.43
CA PRO A 679 48.47 -32.74 69.76
C PRO A 679 49.50 -31.97 70.61
N ASP A 680 50.22 -32.67 71.50
CA ASP A 680 51.23 -32.04 72.38
C ASP A 680 52.43 -31.46 71.60
N ILE A 681 52.63 -31.93 70.37
CA ILE A 681 53.62 -31.44 69.41
C ILE A 681 52.83 -30.99 68.18
N ALA A 682 52.75 -29.68 67.97
CA ALA A 682 52.11 -29.12 66.79
C ALA A 682 52.88 -29.59 65.53
N ALA A 683 52.17 -30.11 64.54
CA ALA A 683 52.71 -30.18 63.18
C ALA A 683 53.02 -28.75 62.72
N SER A 684 54.05 -28.54 61.88
CA SER A 684 54.38 -27.20 61.37
C SER A 684 53.11 -26.55 60.79
N ASP A 685 52.76 -25.38 61.32
CA ASP A 685 51.60 -24.54 60.96
C ASP A 685 50.27 -24.76 61.70
N GLU A 686 50.19 -25.59 62.76
CA GLU A 686 48.95 -25.76 63.59
C GLU A 686 48.91 -24.91 64.88
N HIS A 687 49.46 -23.68 64.88
CA HIS A 687 49.46 -22.83 66.07
C HIS A 687 48.15 -22.04 66.32
N ASP A 688 47.24 -22.02 65.34
CA ASP A 688 46.04 -21.17 65.37
C ASP A 688 45.06 -21.49 66.52
N CYS A 689 44.98 -22.75 66.94
CA CYS A 689 44.07 -23.17 68.00
C CYS A 689 44.52 -22.67 69.38
N TYR A 690 45.82 -22.43 69.58
CA TYR A 690 46.38 -21.91 70.82
C TYR A 690 46.34 -20.38 70.85
N TYR A 691 46.78 -19.69 69.80
CA TYR A 691 46.79 -18.23 69.77
C TYR A 691 45.41 -17.59 69.99
N ASN A 692 44.35 -18.24 69.51
CA ASN A 692 42.98 -17.74 69.66
C ASN A 692 42.25 -18.31 70.88
N TYR A 693 42.86 -19.23 71.63
CA TYR A 693 42.20 -19.95 72.72
C TYR A 693 41.72 -18.99 73.81
N ALA A 694 42.58 -18.10 74.32
CA ALA A 694 42.25 -17.26 75.46
C ALA A 694 41.01 -16.38 75.22
N ASN A 695 40.92 -15.75 74.04
CA ASN A 695 39.76 -14.94 73.67
C ASN A 695 38.52 -15.81 73.44
N SER A 696 38.69 -17.00 72.84
CA SER A 696 37.58 -17.92 72.57
C SER A 696 37.00 -18.50 73.87
N ALA A 697 37.86 -18.94 74.79
CA ALA A 697 37.49 -19.46 76.10
C ALA A 697 36.84 -18.38 76.97
N ARG A 698 37.35 -17.14 76.95
CA ARG A 698 36.74 -16.01 77.67
C ARG A 698 35.29 -15.78 77.22
N LYS A 699 35.08 -15.55 75.91
CA LYS A 699 33.74 -15.34 75.35
C LYS A 699 32.82 -16.54 75.56
N PHE A 700 33.35 -17.76 75.44
CA PHE A 700 32.58 -18.98 75.69
C PHE A 700 32.06 -19.01 77.12
N LEU A 701 32.95 -18.78 78.09
CA LEU A 701 32.61 -18.79 79.51
C LEU A 701 31.65 -17.64 79.86
N GLU A 702 31.84 -16.44 79.33
CA GLU A 702 30.92 -15.32 79.50
C GLU A 702 29.50 -15.70 79.06
N ALA A 703 29.36 -16.23 77.84
CA ALA A 703 28.06 -16.67 77.33
C ALA A 703 27.49 -17.86 78.11
N PHE A 704 28.31 -18.89 78.37
CA PHE A 704 27.92 -20.10 79.10
C PHE A 704 27.42 -19.77 80.51
N LEU A 705 28.21 -18.99 81.25
CA LEU A 705 27.92 -18.61 82.62
C LEU A 705 26.78 -17.61 82.72
N TYR A 706 26.58 -16.75 81.72
CA TYR A 706 25.41 -15.88 81.66
C TYR A 706 24.12 -16.69 81.59
N PHE A 707 24.05 -17.71 80.73
CA PHE A 707 22.86 -18.57 80.66
C PHE A 707 22.72 -19.50 81.87
N LYS A 708 23.83 -20.01 82.43
CA LYS A 708 23.79 -20.87 83.62
C LYS A 708 23.42 -20.08 84.89
N TYR A 709 23.84 -18.82 84.97
CA TYR A 709 23.61 -17.90 86.09
C TYR A 709 23.17 -16.52 85.56
N PRO A 710 21.89 -16.34 85.19
CA PRO A 710 21.37 -15.11 84.57
C PRO A 710 21.19 -13.99 85.62
N ASN A 711 22.31 -13.53 86.16
CA ASN A 711 22.39 -12.44 87.14
C ASN A 711 23.30 -11.34 86.60
N ALA A 712 22.71 -10.21 86.24
CA ALA A 712 23.42 -9.04 85.71
C ALA A 712 24.30 -8.34 86.77
N ASN A 713 24.00 -8.54 88.06
CA ASN A 713 24.72 -7.91 89.17
C ASN A 713 25.94 -8.73 89.64
N GLU A 714 26.05 -9.99 89.20
CA GLU A 714 27.14 -10.89 89.57
C GLU A 714 28.30 -10.77 88.56
N LYS A 715 29.53 -10.55 89.05
CA LYS A 715 30.73 -10.45 88.20
C LYS A 715 31.07 -11.79 87.56
N ASP A 716 31.72 -11.78 86.41
CA ASP A 716 32.06 -13.02 85.70
C ASP A 716 33.02 -13.92 86.50
N ASN A 717 33.96 -13.32 87.26
CA ASN A 717 34.83 -14.06 88.17
C ASN A 717 34.09 -14.81 89.28
N THR A 718 32.96 -14.26 89.77
CA THR A 718 32.12 -14.93 90.78
C THR A 718 31.33 -16.08 90.16
N LYS A 719 30.81 -15.89 88.94
CA LYS A 719 30.14 -16.96 88.18
C LYS A 719 31.11 -18.11 87.86
N LEU A 720 32.35 -17.78 87.48
CA LEU A 720 33.40 -18.75 87.20
C LEU A 720 33.77 -19.54 88.46
N ALA A 721 33.95 -18.86 89.60
CA ALA A 721 34.21 -19.52 90.88
C ALA A 721 33.07 -20.47 91.29
N ARG A 722 31.82 -20.04 91.09
CA ARG A 722 30.63 -20.86 91.35
C ARG A 722 30.58 -22.09 90.45
N PHE A 723 30.96 -21.96 89.18
CA PHE A 723 30.97 -23.06 88.23
C PHE A 723 32.00 -24.15 88.56
N PHE A 724 33.22 -23.75 88.92
CA PHE A 724 34.31 -24.68 89.25
C PHE A 724 34.25 -25.27 90.67
N GLY A 725 33.39 -24.75 91.55
CA GLY A 725 32.91 -25.46 92.75
C GLY A 725 34.00 -25.94 93.74
N GLY A 726 35.13 -25.25 93.82
CA GLY A 726 36.24 -25.58 94.74
C GLY A 726 37.55 -25.96 94.07
N ASP A 727 37.59 -26.14 92.74
CA ASP A 727 38.83 -26.29 91.99
C ASP A 727 39.53 -24.94 91.78
N VAL A 728 40.21 -24.48 92.83
CA VAL A 728 40.93 -23.20 92.85
C VAL A 728 42.03 -23.16 91.78
N ARG A 729 42.66 -24.30 91.47
CA ARG A 729 43.77 -24.38 90.51
C ARG A 729 43.28 -24.19 89.08
N SER A 730 42.26 -24.94 88.67
CA SER A 730 41.67 -24.81 87.33
C SER A 730 41.07 -23.43 87.13
N LYS A 731 40.40 -22.88 88.15
CA LYS A 731 39.84 -21.52 88.11
C LYS A 731 40.93 -20.46 87.91
N ILE A 732 42.01 -20.49 88.70
CA ILE A 732 43.11 -19.51 88.57
C ILE A 732 43.79 -19.66 87.21
N LEU A 733 44.02 -20.88 86.73
CA LEU A 733 44.63 -21.13 85.43
C LEU A 733 43.76 -20.59 84.28
N ILE A 734 42.47 -20.88 84.28
CA ILE A 734 41.52 -20.40 83.28
C ILE A 734 41.41 -18.88 83.33
N GLU A 735 41.23 -18.28 84.52
CA GLU A 735 41.13 -16.83 84.71
C GLU A 735 42.41 -16.13 84.22
N ARG A 736 43.58 -16.68 84.53
CA ARG A 736 44.86 -16.10 84.12
C ARG A 736 45.07 -16.21 82.63
N ILE A 737 44.80 -17.37 82.03
CA ILE A 737 44.95 -17.56 80.58
C ILE A 737 43.96 -16.68 79.82
N THR A 738 42.68 -16.73 80.19
CA THR A 738 41.63 -15.96 79.50
C THR A 738 41.81 -14.46 79.67
N ASN A 739 42.33 -13.96 80.79
CA ASN A 739 42.56 -12.53 81.00
C ASN A 739 43.91 -12.05 80.42
N GLU A 740 45.01 -12.74 80.69
CA GLU A 740 46.36 -12.28 80.30
C GLU A 740 46.63 -12.42 78.80
N TYR A 741 46.09 -13.46 78.15
CA TYR A 741 46.31 -13.72 76.72
C TYR A 741 45.16 -13.25 75.82
N SER A 742 44.08 -12.65 76.36
CA SER A 742 43.06 -11.97 75.54
C SER A 742 43.16 -10.43 75.52
N HIS A 743 44.01 -9.84 76.38
CA HIS A 743 44.21 -8.40 76.49
C HIS A 743 45.72 -8.03 76.49
N LEU A 744 46.16 -7.27 75.49
CA LEU A 744 47.54 -6.74 75.40
C LEU A 744 47.70 -5.37 76.09
N ALA A 745 46.60 -4.68 76.38
CA ALA A 745 46.62 -3.40 77.06
C ALA A 745 46.87 -3.60 78.57
N GLY A 746 48.13 -3.45 78.99
CA GLY A 746 48.53 -3.50 80.40
C GLY A 746 49.95 -3.98 80.66
N VAL A 747 50.49 -4.86 79.80
CA VAL A 747 51.87 -5.40 79.88
C VAL A 747 52.37 -5.69 78.46
N PHE A 748 53.21 -4.82 77.90
CA PHE A 748 53.69 -4.92 76.50
C PHE A 748 54.61 -6.13 76.28
N GLU A 749 55.32 -6.59 77.32
CA GLU A 749 56.20 -7.76 77.26
C GLU A 749 55.47 -9.03 76.79
N ARG A 750 54.15 -9.12 77.00
CA ARG A 750 53.30 -10.23 76.53
C ARG A 750 53.19 -10.33 75.01
N SER A 751 53.54 -9.28 74.27
CA SER A 751 53.60 -9.29 72.80
C SER A 751 54.90 -9.85 72.23
N ILE A 752 55.89 -10.09 73.10
CA ILE A 752 57.27 -10.43 72.72
C ILE A 752 57.57 -11.93 72.98
N THR A 753 56.74 -12.61 73.79
CA THR A 753 56.92 -14.02 74.16
C THR A 753 56.02 -14.94 73.33
N PRO A 754 56.55 -16.03 72.72
CA PRO A 754 55.73 -17.06 72.09
C PRO A 754 54.73 -17.66 73.07
N VAL A 755 53.52 -17.99 72.61
CA VAL A 755 52.47 -18.57 73.45
C VAL A 755 52.88 -19.99 73.87
N GLU A 756 52.98 -20.25 75.18
CA GLU A 756 53.23 -21.60 75.68
C GLU A 756 51.98 -22.49 75.53
N ILE A 757 52.14 -23.54 74.74
CA ILE A 757 51.12 -24.45 74.21
C ILE A 757 50.43 -25.36 75.27
N PRO A 758 51.13 -25.92 76.29
CA PRO A 758 50.55 -26.95 77.18
C PRO A 758 49.44 -26.46 78.12
N GLU A 759 49.52 -25.22 78.58
CA GLU A 759 48.62 -24.67 79.61
C GLU A 759 47.23 -24.34 79.03
N MET A 760 47.18 -23.92 77.76
CA MET A 760 45.94 -23.65 77.03
C MET A 760 45.15 -24.93 76.78
N LYS A 761 45.83 -26.01 76.37
CA LYS A 761 45.23 -27.35 76.24
C LYS A 761 44.64 -27.81 77.57
N THR A 762 45.42 -27.72 78.64
CA THR A 762 44.97 -28.10 80.00
C THR A 762 43.75 -27.29 80.44
N SER A 763 43.77 -25.98 80.20
CA SER A 763 42.65 -25.07 80.47
C SER A 763 41.38 -25.47 79.71
N ALA A 764 41.53 -25.83 78.44
CA ALA A 764 40.41 -26.25 77.60
C ALA A 764 39.80 -27.58 78.10
N GLN A 765 40.64 -28.54 78.46
CA GLN A 765 40.23 -29.82 79.04
C GLN A 765 39.47 -29.61 80.35
N PHE A 766 39.93 -28.70 81.22
CA PHE A 766 39.22 -28.36 82.46
C PHE A 766 37.83 -27.77 82.20
N ILE A 767 37.69 -26.87 81.22
CA ILE A 767 36.37 -26.30 80.87
C ILE A 767 35.43 -27.42 80.42
N LEU A 768 35.86 -28.29 79.51
CA LEU A 768 35.02 -29.34 78.92
C LEU A 768 34.66 -30.43 79.93
N ASN A 769 35.64 -30.88 80.73
CA ASN A 769 35.40 -31.85 81.79
C ASN A 769 34.43 -31.31 82.84
N LYS A 770 34.53 -30.02 83.18
CA LYS A 770 33.60 -29.41 84.13
C LYS A 770 32.18 -29.29 83.57
N ILE A 771 32.03 -29.03 82.27
CA ILE A 771 30.71 -29.03 81.62
C ILE A 771 30.13 -30.44 81.63
N ASN A 772 30.90 -31.46 81.25
CA ASN A 772 30.45 -32.86 81.27
C ASN A 772 30.08 -33.33 82.69
N GLU A 773 30.85 -32.93 83.72
CA GLU A 773 30.56 -33.23 85.12
C GLU A 773 29.25 -32.59 85.60
N LYS A 774 29.02 -31.31 85.26
CA LYS A 774 27.88 -30.52 85.77
C LYS A 774 26.60 -30.72 84.96
N ASP A 775 26.71 -31.04 83.68
CA ASP A 775 25.60 -31.10 82.73
C ASP A 775 25.96 -31.99 81.52
N PRO A 776 25.93 -33.34 81.69
CA PRO A 776 26.30 -34.27 80.62
C PRO A 776 25.32 -34.21 79.44
N GLU A 777 24.06 -33.89 79.66
CA GLU A 777 23.08 -33.69 78.58
C GLU A 777 23.47 -32.48 77.73
N GLN A 778 23.78 -31.34 78.36
CA GLN A 778 24.26 -30.16 77.64
C GLN A 778 25.61 -30.43 76.96
N TYR A 779 26.52 -31.16 77.59
CA TYR A 779 27.81 -31.53 76.99
C TYR A 779 27.61 -32.39 75.73
N ASN A 780 26.74 -33.40 75.79
CA ASN A 780 26.42 -34.25 74.64
C ASN A 780 25.73 -33.47 73.52
N ALA A 781 24.81 -32.56 73.86
CA ALA A 781 24.18 -31.67 72.88
C ALA A 781 25.20 -30.72 72.24
N LEU A 782 26.20 -30.26 73.01
CA LEU A 782 27.30 -29.46 72.50
C LEU A 782 28.23 -30.29 71.59
N LEU A 783 28.54 -31.54 71.93
CA LEU A 783 29.29 -32.46 71.06
C LEU A 783 28.54 -32.76 69.76
N GLU A 784 27.24 -33.02 69.84
CA GLU A 784 26.38 -33.22 68.66
C GLU A 784 26.39 -31.98 67.78
N SER A 785 26.34 -30.79 68.39
CA SER A 785 26.39 -29.53 67.65
C SER A 785 27.66 -29.37 66.81
N ILE A 786 28.80 -29.91 67.28
CA ILE A 786 30.09 -29.83 66.59
C ILE A 786 30.41 -31.08 65.73
N GLY A 787 29.44 -31.99 65.56
CA GLY A 787 29.56 -33.15 64.68
C GLY A 787 30.08 -34.44 65.33
N ASN A 788 29.90 -34.60 66.65
CA ASN A 788 30.34 -35.75 67.44
C ASN A 788 31.81 -36.18 67.18
N PRO A 789 32.78 -35.25 67.29
CA PRO A 789 34.19 -35.60 67.18
C PRO A 789 34.65 -36.51 68.34
N GLU A 790 35.66 -37.34 68.07
CA GLU A 790 36.30 -38.16 69.10
C GLU A 790 36.97 -37.26 70.16
N VAL A 791 36.80 -37.64 71.43
CA VAL A 791 37.41 -36.97 72.58
C VAL A 791 38.71 -37.70 72.91
N ASN A 792 39.84 -36.98 72.81
CA ASN A 792 41.19 -37.54 72.90
C ASN A 792 41.94 -37.08 74.18
N PHE A 793 41.22 -36.69 75.22
CA PHE A 793 41.79 -36.16 76.46
C PHE A 793 41.10 -36.62 77.73
#